data_AF-A0A7X9WZJ4-F1
#
_entry.id   AF-A0A7X9WZJ4-F1
#
_cell.length_a   1.000
_cell.length_b   1.000
_cell.length_c   1.000
_cell.angle_alpha   90.00
_cell.angle_beta   90.00
_cell.angle_gamma   90.00
#
_symmetry.space_group_name_H-M   'P 1'
#
loop_
_entity.id
_entity.type
_entity.pdbx_description
1 polymer ?
#
loop_
_entity_poly.entity_id
_entity_poly.type
_entity_poly.pdbx_seq_one_letter_code
_entity_poly.pdbx_strand_id
1 'polypeptide(L)'
;MRPATLVLVAALSLPSPLHAQTAQDRARAAAAAARSKSADSDALLGNYVTPGLAGQPITTVDTKKSFTPNLACKKSATLLELLAQPSATGDIGTLSISRDSDLDGSFDEALTVPVPTSGICANGIISCAPGSWDACRFFRWDASASGSLKLSQVELTDLAGCYCVNNSCGSNLVWGNMASILKDLGGGVVGALTTADPRIGIAQASIDGPLIRYTGAQTTSCTAQPQIGATAYKANPGTMAGDAFGTARTSSIFQALVASSTGTGTSQVRRSCAITRQITQEEMTAEMIIDRVAGGYATYAANPSSRTFVMGSPSDNSLSGGSCTLIDFHMTLRVKDAARLQQVLLTRFGGDDWAQIRIDGELVGSGPEVWTGSGFPPAKCEKKSAFYVDPNLDLTSRLTQGDHDIWLRVAVADGGEAYAAIEAKVDAGCKTSEQLVDSCSGYAANDACRLDDEDVDGVITYRNGVKTGLTPLPQTRLIGTGACATTISRAFFERQRSYACTVDSGAVPKPDLSRGTYIIDHSTETLLADRVTNADGSHSLTTRNFSLPVSGSVNACEPICKTRKAQVNIAAAPDGVTGSRQSDPMGWDYHYHACQENGVCPAGEGEELVQGCGCIDDFPEAVVMMQTVHLGGADMVCTSAVR
;
A
#
# COMPACT_ATOMS: atom_id res chain seq x y z
N MET A 1 -30.89 -14.14 -105.50
CA MET A 1 -31.28 -14.93 -104.31
C MET A 1 -30.13 -14.87 -103.31
N ARG A 2 -30.36 -14.35 -102.09
CA ARG A 2 -29.43 -14.36 -100.93
C ARG A 2 -29.35 -15.79 -100.36
N PRO A 3 -28.24 -16.24 -99.75
CA PRO A 3 -27.87 -15.95 -98.33
C PRO A 3 -26.32 -15.93 -98.12
N ALA A 4 -25.69 -15.78 -96.97
CA ALA A 4 -25.97 -15.21 -95.65
C ALA A 4 -24.58 -14.98 -95.01
N THR A 5 -24.43 -13.87 -94.29
CA THR A 5 -23.22 -13.46 -93.58
C THR A 5 -23.03 -14.34 -92.34
N LEU A 6 -21.89 -15.02 -92.20
CA LEU A 6 -21.53 -15.76 -91.00
C LEU A 6 -20.75 -14.84 -90.04
N VAL A 7 -21.36 -14.53 -88.90
CA VAL A 7 -20.75 -13.79 -87.78
C VAL A 7 -19.92 -14.76 -86.95
N LEU A 8 -18.61 -14.50 -86.83
CA LEU A 8 -17.72 -15.22 -85.92
C LEU A 8 -17.86 -14.58 -84.53
N VAL A 9 -18.48 -15.30 -83.59
CA VAL A 9 -18.61 -14.88 -82.18
C VAL A 9 -17.29 -15.22 -81.47
N ALA A 10 -16.51 -14.20 -81.12
CA ALA A 10 -15.42 -14.33 -80.16
C ALA A 10 -16.00 -14.49 -78.75
N ALA A 11 -15.80 -15.67 -78.15
CA ALA A 11 -16.13 -15.91 -76.74
C ALA A 11 -15.17 -15.10 -75.86
N LEU A 12 -15.63 -13.95 -75.38
CA LEU A 12 -15.02 -13.23 -74.27
C LEU A 12 -15.23 -14.06 -72.99
N SER A 13 -14.19 -14.77 -72.56
CA SER A 13 -14.06 -15.30 -71.21
C SER A 13 -13.99 -14.11 -70.24
N LEU A 14 -15.13 -13.77 -69.64
CA LEU A 14 -15.20 -12.82 -68.53
C LEU A 14 -14.34 -13.34 -67.37
N PRO A 15 -13.48 -12.51 -66.76
CA PRO A 15 -12.74 -12.89 -65.57
C PRO A 15 -13.71 -13.16 -64.43
N SER A 16 -13.57 -14.33 -63.80
CA SER A 16 -14.25 -14.67 -62.55
C SER A 16 -14.01 -13.53 -61.54
N PRO A 17 -15.04 -13.01 -60.84
CA PRO A 17 -14.82 -12.00 -59.83
C PRO A 17 -13.99 -12.62 -58.70
N LEU A 18 -12.77 -12.13 -58.51
CA LEU A 18 -12.07 -12.29 -57.23
C LEU A 18 -12.98 -11.68 -56.17
N HIS A 19 -13.65 -12.51 -55.37
CA HIS A 19 -14.30 -12.02 -54.16
C HIS A 19 -13.22 -11.40 -53.27
N ALA A 20 -13.31 -10.09 -53.06
CA ALA A 20 -12.48 -9.40 -52.10
C ALA A 20 -12.68 -10.05 -50.73
N GLN A 21 -11.59 -10.46 -50.06
CA GLN A 21 -11.64 -11.02 -48.72
C GLN A 21 -12.49 -10.13 -47.81
N THR A 22 -13.41 -10.75 -47.08
CA THR A 22 -14.27 -10.01 -46.14
C THR A 22 -13.41 -9.30 -45.09
N ALA A 23 -13.93 -8.24 -44.47
CA ALA A 23 -13.23 -7.58 -43.37
C ALA A 23 -12.93 -8.58 -42.23
N GLN A 24 -13.80 -9.56 -42.02
CA GLN A 24 -13.64 -10.64 -41.05
C GLN A 24 -12.49 -11.58 -41.43
N ASP A 25 -12.37 -11.99 -42.69
CA ASP A 25 -11.25 -12.83 -43.14
C ASP A 25 -9.91 -12.10 -43.04
N ARG A 26 -9.90 -10.80 -43.36
CA ARG A 26 -8.70 -9.96 -43.19
C ARG A 26 -8.32 -9.79 -41.73
N ALA A 27 -9.31 -9.61 -40.84
CA ALA A 27 -9.07 -9.52 -39.39
C ALA A 27 -8.55 -10.85 -38.82
N ARG A 28 -9.14 -11.99 -39.21
CA ARG A 28 -8.67 -13.33 -38.82
C ARG A 28 -7.25 -13.59 -39.32
N ALA A 29 -6.96 -13.26 -40.58
CA ALA A 29 -5.62 -13.41 -41.15
C ALA A 29 -4.59 -12.51 -40.43
N ALA A 30 -4.94 -11.27 -40.09
CA ALA A 30 -4.08 -10.39 -39.32
C ALA A 30 -3.83 -10.90 -37.89
N ALA A 31 -4.86 -11.41 -37.22
CA ALA A 31 -4.74 -12.00 -35.89
C ALA A 31 -3.89 -13.29 -35.91
N ALA A 32 -4.09 -14.16 -36.90
CA ALA A 32 -3.29 -15.37 -37.09
C ALA A 32 -1.81 -15.03 -37.38
N ALA A 33 -1.54 -14.03 -38.21
CA ALA A 33 -0.18 -13.56 -38.49
C ALA A 33 0.49 -12.98 -37.23
N ALA A 34 -0.24 -12.22 -36.42
CA ALA A 34 0.25 -11.71 -35.14
C ALA A 34 0.55 -12.84 -34.15
N ARG A 35 -0.36 -13.82 -34.03
CA ARG A 35 -0.18 -15.00 -33.18
C ARG A 35 1.05 -15.81 -33.59
N SER A 36 1.21 -16.10 -34.88
CA SER A 36 2.40 -16.82 -35.38
C SER A 36 3.73 -16.11 -35.03
N LYS A 37 3.70 -14.80 -34.80
CA LYS A 37 4.88 -13.98 -34.51
C LYS A 37 5.15 -13.82 -33.01
N SER A 38 4.13 -13.87 -32.17
CA SER A 38 4.26 -13.48 -30.75
C SER A 38 3.26 -14.13 -29.78
N ALA A 39 2.59 -15.23 -30.16
CA ALA A 39 1.57 -15.86 -29.30
C ALA A 39 2.16 -16.48 -28.03
N ASP A 40 3.41 -16.93 -28.09
CA ASP A 40 4.11 -17.57 -26.98
C ASP A 40 5.55 -17.07 -26.86
N SER A 41 6.21 -17.47 -25.77
CA SER A 41 7.57 -17.07 -25.45
C SER A 41 8.57 -17.47 -26.55
N ASP A 42 8.43 -18.63 -27.16
CA ASP A 42 9.35 -19.12 -28.19
C ASP A 42 9.18 -18.34 -29.49
N ALA A 43 7.93 -18.09 -29.91
CA ALA A 43 7.60 -17.26 -31.06
C ALA A 43 8.13 -15.83 -30.86
N LEU A 44 7.95 -15.24 -29.69
CA LEU A 44 8.46 -13.91 -29.36
C LEU A 44 10.01 -13.88 -29.35
N LEU A 45 10.64 -14.87 -28.72
CA LEU A 45 12.09 -15.01 -28.65
C LEU A 45 12.69 -15.16 -30.04
N GLY A 46 12.13 -16.02 -30.89
CA GLY A 46 12.64 -16.29 -32.22
C GLY A 46 12.42 -15.16 -33.23
N ASN A 47 11.31 -14.42 -33.11
CA ASN A 47 10.95 -13.40 -34.10
C ASN A 47 11.36 -11.97 -33.76
N TYR A 48 11.48 -11.63 -32.47
CA TYR A 48 11.74 -10.26 -32.02
C TYR A 48 12.96 -10.16 -31.12
N VAL A 49 13.00 -10.92 -30.03
CA VAL A 49 13.99 -10.70 -28.96
C VAL A 49 15.38 -11.15 -29.39
N THR A 50 15.54 -12.40 -29.82
CA THR A 50 16.84 -12.96 -30.23
C THR A 50 17.38 -12.21 -31.45
N PRO A 51 16.60 -11.99 -32.54
CA PRO A 51 17.08 -11.20 -33.67
C PRO A 51 17.41 -9.76 -33.27
N GLY A 52 16.56 -9.15 -32.44
CA GLY A 52 16.74 -7.78 -31.98
C GLY A 52 17.99 -7.57 -31.15
N LEU A 53 18.30 -8.49 -30.24
CA LEU A 53 19.50 -8.47 -29.40
C LEU A 53 20.74 -8.90 -30.18
N ALA A 54 20.64 -9.86 -31.11
CA ALA A 54 21.74 -10.28 -31.98
C ALA A 54 22.04 -9.32 -33.14
N GLY A 55 21.20 -8.30 -33.38
CA GLY A 55 21.39 -7.34 -34.48
C GLY A 55 21.03 -7.94 -35.84
N GLN A 56 20.18 -8.95 -35.85
CA GLN A 56 19.61 -9.55 -37.04
C GLN A 56 18.32 -8.79 -37.44
N PRO A 57 17.89 -8.88 -38.71
CA PRO A 57 16.67 -8.24 -39.18
C PRO A 57 15.43 -8.78 -38.44
N ILE A 58 14.58 -7.87 -37.97
CA ILE A 58 13.23 -8.17 -37.50
C ILE A 58 12.25 -7.86 -38.64
N THR A 59 11.24 -8.70 -38.84
CA THR A 59 10.18 -8.46 -39.81
C THR A 59 8.87 -7.99 -39.18
N THR A 60 8.10 -7.20 -39.92
CA THR A 60 6.73 -6.80 -39.54
C THR A 60 5.84 -8.03 -39.41
N VAL A 61 4.68 -7.88 -38.74
CA VAL A 61 3.72 -8.97 -38.51
C VAL A 61 3.28 -9.64 -39.83
N ASP A 62 3.13 -8.85 -40.89
CA ASP A 62 2.81 -9.33 -42.24
C ASP A 62 4.03 -9.83 -43.02
N THR A 63 5.21 -9.84 -42.41
CA THR A 63 6.54 -10.21 -42.97
C THR A 63 7.02 -9.39 -44.16
N LYS A 64 6.27 -8.36 -44.59
CA LYS A 64 6.56 -7.62 -45.83
C LYS A 64 7.69 -6.60 -45.70
N LYS A 65 7.95 -6.12 -44.49
CA LYS A 65 9.04 -5.19 -44.20
C LYS A 65 9.99 -5.83 -43.21
N SER A 66 11.28 -5.61 -43.41
CA SER A 66 12.30 -5.90 -42.41
C SER A 66 13.01 -4.62 -42.00
N PHE A 67 13.47 -4.59 -40.77
CA PHE A 67 14.38 -3.57 -40.28
C PHE A 67 15.36 -4.24 -39.32
N THR A 68 16.62 -3.82 -39.37
CA THR A 68 17.62 -4.26 -38.39
C THR A 68 17.63 -3.25 -37.25
N PRO A 69 17.23 -3.63 -36.03
CA PRO A 69 17.24 -2.68 -34.93
C PRO A 69 18.68 -2.34 -34.55
N ASN A 70 19.00 -1.05 -34.55
CA ASN A 70 20.25 -0.53 -34.00
C ASN A 70 20.08 -0.32 -32.48
N LEU A 71 19.81 -1.40 -31.76
CA LEU A 71 19.92 -1.46 -30.30
C LEU A 71 21.43 -1.33 -29.98
N ALA A 72 21.89 -0.09 -29.82
CA ALA A 72 23.24 0.38 -29.47
C ALA A 72 24.38 -0.66 -29.57
N CYS A 73 25.30 -0.42 -30.51
CA CYS A 73 26.72 -0.76 -30.44
C CYS A 73 27.08 -2.08 -29.74
N LYS A 74 27.15 -3.15 -30.54
CA LYS A 74 27.15 -4.52 -30.05
C LYS A 74 28.51 -5.19 -30.16
N LYS A 75 28.96 -5.74 -29.04
CA LYS A 75 29.82 -6.92 -28.96
C LYS A 75 28.91 -8.05 -28.44
N SER A 76 28.72 -9.10 -29.22
CA SER A 76 27.88 -10.25 -28.90
C SER A 76 28.73 -11.51 -29.00
N ALA A 77 28.80 -12.26 -27.91
CA ALA A 77 29.57 -13.51 -27.81
C ALA A 77 28.92 -14.43 -26.78
N THR A 78 29.42 -15.66 -26.67
CA THR A 78 29.04 -16.55 -25.57
C THR A 78 29.57 -15.94 -24.27
N LEU A 79 28.68 -15.36 -23.48
CA LEU A 79 29.02 -14.70 -22.21
C LEU A 79 29.42 -15.74 -21.15
N LEU A 80 28.70 -16.87 -21.12
CA LEU A 80 28.80 -17.84 -20.04
C LEU A 80 28.57 -19.24 -20.57
N GLU A 81 29.39 -20.18 -20.13
CA GLU A 81 29.15 -21.61 -20.21
C GLU A 81 29.13 -22.22 -18.83
N LEU A 82 28.08 -22.99 -18.52
CA LEU A 82 27.96 -23.71 -17.26
C LEU A 82 27.82 -25.19 -17.55
N LEU A 83 28.75 -25.99 -17.02
CA LEU A 83 28.78 -27.44 -17.10
C LEU A 83 28.43 -28.01 -15.73
N ALA A 84 27.43 -28.88 -15.67
CA ALA A 84 27.04 -29.61 -14.46
C ALA A 84 27.10 -31.12 -14.70
N GLN A 85 27.94 -31.83 -13.94
CA GLN A 85 28.06 -33.28 -14.01
C GLN A 85 27.74 -33.93 -12.66
N PRO A 86 26.77 -34.86 -12.62
CA PRO A 86 26.44 -35.59 -11.40
C PRO A 86 27.52 -36.61 -11.03
N SER A 87 27.62 -36.87 -9.74
CA SER A 87 28.46 -37.91 -9.14
C SER A 87 27.64 -39.14 -8.75
N ALA A 88 28.33 -40.19 -8.27
CA ALA A 88 27.67 -41.42 -7.83
C ALA A 88 26.72 -41.22 -6.63
N THR A 89 26.90 -40.16 -5.84
CA THR A 89 26.07 -39.83 -4.69
C THR A 89 24.82 -39.01 -5.05
N GLY A 90 24.61 -38.73 -6.34
CA GLY A 90 23.51 -37.91 -6.86
C GLY A 90 23.78 -36.41 -6.77
N ASP A 91 24.78 -35.97 -5.99
CA ASP A 91 25.23 -34.57 -5.98
C ASP A 91 25.85 -34.20 -7.34
N ILE A 92 25.82 -32.91 -7.70
CA ILE A 92 26.63 -32.41 -8.81
C ILE A 92 28.09 -32.38 -8.33
N GLY A 93 28.89 -33.33 -8.85
CA GLY A 93 30.30 -33.49 -8.47
C GLY A 93 31.23 -32.53 -9.18
N THR A 94 30.88 -32.14 -10.41
CA THR A 94 31.60 -31.12 -11.18
C THR A 94 30.62 -30.04 -11.60
N LEU A 95 30.82 -28.82 -11.08
CA LEU A 95 30.14 -27.62 -11.55
C LEU A 95 31.20 -26.60 -11.94
N SER A 96 31.35 -26.38 -13.24
CA SER A 96 32.33 -25.43 -13.79
C SER A 96 31.65 -24.38 -14.65
N ILE A 97 32.06 -23.14 -14.45
CA ILE A 97 31.49 -21.97 -15.09
C ILE A 97 32.62 -21.23 -15.79
N SER A 98 32.55 -21.12 -17.11
CA SER A 98 33.47 -20.32 -17.93
C SER A 98 32.76 -19.05 -18.36
N ARG A 99 33.44 -17.92 -18.32
CA ARG A 99 32.89 -16.62 -18.67
C ARG A 99 33.83 -15.86 -19.57
N ASP A 100 33.24 -15.16 -20.52
CA ASP A 100 33.87 -14.15 -21.36
C ASP A 100 33.40 -12.80 -20.82
N SER A 101 34.24 -12.19 -19.99
CA SER A 101 33.87 -11.00 -19.21
C SER A 101 33.74 -9.75 -20.07
N ASP A 102 34.41 -9.72 -21.23
CA ASP A 102 34.45 -8.58 -22.14
C ASP A 102 33.71 -8.81 -23.47
N LEU A 103 33.21 -10.03 -23.73
CA LEU A 103 32.51 -10.49 -24.92
C LEU A 103 33.37 -10.54 -26.21
N ASP A 104 34.68 -10.81 -26.15
CA ASP A 104 35.56 -10.95 -27.33
C ASP A 104 35.45 -12.27 -28.09
N GLY A 105 34.68 -13.22 -27.57
CA GLY A 105 34.55 -14.56 -28.11
C GLY A 105 35.49 -15.59 -27.49
N SER A 106 36.30 -15.20 -26.50
CA SER A 106 37.20 -16.08 -25.74
C SER A 106 36.88 -16.02 -24.25
N PHE A 107 36.82 -17.18 -23.59
CA PHE A 107 36.67 -17.21 -22.13
C PHE A 107 37.95 -16.73 -21.44
N ASP A 108 37.80 -15.76 -20.55
CA ASP A 108 38.88 -15.13 -19.77
C ASP A 108 38.74 -15.39 -18.25
N GLU A 109 37.58 -15.87 -17.81
CA GLU A 109 37.27 -16.21 -16.43
C GLU A 109 36.75 -17.65 -16.33
N ALA A 110 37.20 -18.39 -15.33
CA ALA A 110 36.69 -19.73 -15.03
C ALA A 110 36.57 -19.95 -13.52
N LEU A 111 35.41 -20.45 -13.09
CA LEU A 111 35.13 -20.82 -11.70
C LEU A 111 34.71 -22.28 -11.67
N THR A 112 35.50 -23.12 -11.00
CA THR A 112 35.05 -24.46 -10.59
C THR A 112 34.56 -24.37 -9.17
N VAL A 113 33.31 -24.77 -8.94
CA VAL A 113 32.72 -24.78 -7.61
C VAL A 113 33.49 -25.79 -6.74
N PRO A 114 34.08 -25.37 -5.61
CA PRO A 114 35.00 -26.20 -4.84
C PRO A 114 34.30 -27.20 -3.91
N VAL A 115 32.99 -27.35 -4.04
CA VAL A 115 32.14 -28.17 -3.16
C VAL A 115 31.11 -28.94 -3.99
N PRO A 116 30.70 -30.14 -3.57
CA PRO A 116 29.63 -30.86 -4.23
C PRO A 116 28.30 -30.12 -4.06
N THR A 117 27.49 -30.03 -5.11
CA THR A 117 26.17 -29.38 -5.03
C THR A 117 25.11 -30.43 -4.71
N SER A 118 24.61 -30.39 -3.49
CA SER A 118 23.55 -31.26 -2.97
C SER A 118 22.15 -30.70 -3.20
N GLY A 119 22.03 -29.38 -3.26
CA GLY A 119 20.79 -28.65 -3.55
C GLY A 119 21.02 -27.40 -4.39
N ILE A 120 19.97 -26.98 -5.10
CA ILE A 120 19.99 -25.84 -6.02
C ILE A 120 18.98 -24.82 -5.52
N CYS A 121 19.34 -23.54 -5.61
CA CYS A 121 18.46 -22.42 -5.28
C CYS A 121 18.44 -21.45 -6.46
N ALA A 122 17.39 -20.63 -6.56
CA ALA A 122 17.24 -19.63 -7.63
C ALA A 122 18.41 -18.62 -7.68
N ASN A 123 19.09 -18.40 -6.55
CA ASN A 123 20.22 -17.46 -6.42
C ASN A 123 21.50 -18.13 -5.89
N GLY A 124 21.57 -19.45 -5.80
CA GLY A 124 22.69 -20.12 -5.14
C GLY A 124 22.66 -21.64 -5.15
N ILE A 125 23.47 -22.24 -4.28
CA ILE A 125 23.59 -23.69 -4.11
C ILE A 125 23.70 -24.08 -2.63
N ILE A 126 23.36 -25.33 -2.33
CA ILE A 126 23.55 -25.97 -1.02
C ILE A 126 24.53 -27.13 -1.20
N SER A 127 25.51 -27.21 -0.31
CA SER A 127 26.47 -28.32 -0.26
C SER A 127 26.39 -29.03 1.08
N CYS A 128 26.08 -30.31 1.08
CA CYS A 128 25.99 -31.15 2.27
C CYS A 128 27.03 -32.28 2.22
N ALA A 129 27.08 -33.12 3.24
CA ALA A 129 27.86 -34.35 3.15
C ALA A 129 27.36 -35.21 1.96
N PRO A 130 28.24 -35.71 1.07
CA PRO A 130 27.84 -36.34 -0.19
C PRO A 130 26.78 -37.44 -0.02
N GLY A 131 25.71 -37.36 -0.80
CA GLY A 131 24.59 -38.31 -0.80
C GLY A 131 23.63 -38.19 0.39
N SER A 132 23.83 -37.20 1.27
CA SER A 132 22.99 -36.93 2.45
C SER A 132 22.47 -35.49 2.47
N TRP A 133 21.63 -35.18 3.45
CA TRP A 133 21.20 -33.81 3.75
C TRP A 133 21.76 -33.33 5.11
N ASP A 134 22.94 -33.84 5.49
CA ASP A 134 23.59 -33.54 6.76
C ASP A 134 24.77 -32.58 6.57
N ALA A 135 25.07 -31.79 7.62
CA ALA A 135 26.20 -30.85 7.67
C ALA A 135 26.25 -29.86 6.48
N CYS A 136 25.10 -29.30 6.13
CA CYS A 136 24.95 -28.42 4.97
C CYS A 136 25.59 -27.03 5.16
N ARG A 137 26.14 -26.51 4.07
CA ARG A 137 26.66 -25.15 3.90
C ARG A 137 25.95 -24.50 2.73
N PHE A 138 25.58 -23.23 2.88
CA PHE A 138 24.77 -22.49 1.92
C PHE A 138 25.62 -21.45 1.20
N PHE A 139 25.44 -21.33 -0.11
CA PHE A 139 26.23 -20.43 -0.92
C PHE A 139 25.39 -19.65 -1.92
N ARG A 140 25.65 -18.36 -2.03
CA ARG A 140 24.99 -17.46 -2.98
C ARG A 140 25.94 -17.05 -4.09
N TRP A 141 25.42 -16.97 -5.31
CA TRP A 141 26.14 -16.34 -6.43
C TRP A 141 26.22 -14.83 -6.20
N ASP A 142 27.41 -14.27 -6.33
CA ASP A 142 27.66 -12.83 -6.24
C ASP A 142 28.69 -12.41 -7.30
N ALA A 143 28.86 -11.09 -7.47
CA ALA A 143 30.00 -10.53 -8.19
C ALA A 143 30.96 -9.84 -7.21
N SER A 144 32.27 -9.90 -7.50
CA SER A 144 33.28 -9.10 -6.80
C SER A 144 33.17 -7.62 -7.16
N ALA A 145 33.90 -6.76 -6.46
CA ALA A 145 34.01 -5.33 -6.83
C ALA A 145 34.64 -5.13 -8.22
N SER A 146 35.43 -6.10 -8.71
CA SER A 146 35.98 -6.11 -10.08
C SER A 146 34.99 -6.65 -11.12
N GLY A 147 33.78 -7.07 -10.71
CA GLY A 147 32.76 -7.65 -11.58
C GLY A 147 32.96 -9.13 -11.90
N SER A 148 33.93 -9.81 -11.26
CA SER A 148 34.22 -11.24 -11.41
C SER A 148 33.19 -12.10 -10.66
N LEU A 149 32.84 -13.26 -11.19
CA LEU A 149 31.90 -14.18 -10.55
C LEU A 149 32.53 -14.76 -9.27
N LYS A 150 31.76 -14.80 -8.18
CA LYS A 150 32.18 -15.46 -6.94
C LYS A 150 31.02 -16.22 -6.30
N LEU A 151 31.38 -17.14 -5.42
CA LEU A 151 30.46 -17.90 -4.61
C LEU A 151 30.70 -17.57 -3.13
N SER A 152 29.74 -16.90 -2.49
CA SER A 152 29.84 -16.46 -1.10
C SER A 152 29.08 -17.41 -0.18
N GLN A 153 29.65 -17.78 0.96
CA GLN A 153 28.91 -18.52 1.98
C GLN A 153 27.92 -17.58 2.69
N VAL A 154 26.67 -18.01 2.85
CA VAL A 154 25.55 -17.25 3.43
C VAL A 154 24.73 -18.14 4.37
N GLU A 155 23.69 -17.58 4.98
CA GLU A 155 22.67 -18.36 5.69
C GLU A 155 21.58 -18.84 4.71
N LEU A 156 20.86 -19.92 5.07
CA LEU A 156 19.79 -20.46 4.21
C LEU A 156 18.70 -19.42 3.93
N THR A 157 18.44 -18.49 4.86
CA THR A 157 17.45 -17.41 4.71
C THR A 157 17.80 -16.41 3.61
N ASP A 158 19.06 -16.36 3.17
CA ASP A 158 19.50 -15.50 2.07
C ASP A 158 19.37 -16.18 0.70
N LEU A 159 18.95 -17.45 0.67
CA LEU A 159 18.69 -18.22 -0.54
C LEU A 159 17.18 -18.31 -0.83
N ALA A 160 16.83 -18.40 -2.11
CA ALA A 160 15.45 -18.41 -2.57
C ALA A 160 15.12 -19.67 -3.38
N GLY A 161 13.96 -20.27 -3.12
CA GLY A 161 13.43 -21.37 -3.94
C GLY A 161 14.32 -22.60 -3.99
N CYS A 162 14.89 -23.01 -2.85
CA CYS A 162 15.85 -24.10 -2.79
C CYS A 162 15.18 -25.49 -2.88
N TYR A 163 15.81 -26.42 -3.61
CA TYR A 163 15.41 -27.81 -3.70
C TYR A 163 16.60 -28.77 -3.67
N CYS A 164 16.36 -30.00 -3.21
CA CYS A 164 17.35 -31.07 -3.15
C CYS A 164 17.50 -31.77 -4.50
N VAL A 165 18.73 -32.18 -4.85
CA VAL A 165 19.02 -32.95 -6.07
C VAL A 165 19.81 -34.24 -5.87
N ASN A 166 20.33 -34.50 -4.66
CA ASN A 166 21.16 -35.68 -4.42
C ASN A 166 20.36 -36.92 -4.00
N ASN A 167 21.06 -38.04 -3.75
CA ASN A 167 20.41 -39.32 -3.43
C ASN A 167 19.57 -39.31 -2.14
N SER A 168 19.68 -38.28 -1.29
CA SER A 168 18.84 -38.16 -0.09
C SER A 168 17.36 -37.84 -0.41
N CYS A 169 17.09 -37.19 -1.56
CA CYS A 169 15.74 -36.88 -2.02
C CYS A 169 15.26 -37.75 -3.19
N GLY A 170 16.15 -38.55 -3.80
CA GLY A 170 15.77 -39.47 -4.87
C GLY A 170 16.94 -39.87 -5.76
N SER A 171 16.76 -40.94 -6.52
CA SER A 171 17.78 -41.41 -7.47
C SER A 171 17.68 -40.71 -8.82
N ASN A 172 18.82 -40.43 -9.44
CA ASN A 172 18.91 -39.92 -10.83
C ASN A 172 18.23 -38.57 -11.08
N LEU A 173 18.05 -37.75 -10.04
CA LEU A 173 17.35 -36.46 -10.14
C LEU A 173 18.07 -35.47 -11.05
N VAL A 174 19.41 -35.40 -10.96
CA VAL A 174 20.20 -34.48 -11.79
C VAL A 174 20.12 -34.81 -13.28
N TRP A 175 20.29 -36.09 -13.65
CA TRP A 175 20.19 -36.52 -15.05
C TRP A 175 18.77 -36.42 -15.59
N GLY A 176 17.77 -36.80 -14.80
CA GLY A 176 16.37 -36.75 -15.20
C GLY A 176 15.84 -35.32 -15.40
N ASN A 177 16.45 -34.33 -14.76
CA ASN A 177 16.00 -32.93 -14.77
C ASN A 177 17.08 -31.95 -15.24
N MET A 178 18.08 -32.43 -16.00
CA MET A 178 19.28 -31.67 -16.37
C MET A 178 18.96 -30.29 -16.97
N ALA A 179 17.99 -30.23 -17.89
CA ALA A 179 17.64 -28.97 -18.54
C ALA A 179 17.11 -27.92 -17.55
N SER A 180 16.28 -28.33 -16.58
CA SER A 180 15.75 -27.43 -15.55
C SER A 180 16.84 -27.00 -14.58
N ILE A 181 17.67 -27.95 -14.14
CA ILE A 181 18.82 -27.72 -13.25
C ILE A 181 19.80 -26.71 -13.84
N LEU A 182 20.13 -26.86 -15.12
CA LEU A 182 21.02 -25.94 -15.82
C LEU A 182 20.40 -24.54 -15.95
N LYS A 183 19.08 -24.44 -16.18
CA LYS A 183 18.38 -23.16 -16.22
C LYS A 183 18.36 -22.46 -14.87
N ASP A 184 18.15 -23.20 -13.77
CA ASP A 184 18.11 -22.62 -12.42
C ASP A 184 19.50 -22.16 -11.97
N LEU A 185 20.52 -23.00 -12.16
CA LEU A 185 21.92 -22.66 -11.87
C LEU A 185 22.38 -21.47 -12.73
N GLY A 186 22.14 -21.54 -14.03
CA GLY A 186 22.52 -20.50 -14.98
C GLY A 186 21.78 -19.19 -14.75
N GLY A 187 20.49 -19.25 -14.42
CA GLY A 187 19.66 -18.10 -14.05
C GLY A 187 20.18 -17.38 -12.82
N GLY A 188 20.58 -18.11 -11.77
CA GLY A 188 21.20 -17.53 -10.58
C GLY A 188 22.53 -16.83 -10.87
N VAL A 189 23.41 -17.46 -11.65
CA VAL A 189 24.71 -16.88 -12.06
C VAL A 189 24.50 -15.62 -12.92
N VAL A 190 23.67 -15.72 -13.95
CA VAL A 190 23.32 -14.58 -14.83
C VAL A 190 22.67 -13.46 -14.01
N GLY A 191 21.79 -13.80 -13.07
CA GLY A 191 21.15 -12.83 -12.18
C GLY A 191 22.17 -12.05 -11.35
N ALA A 192 23.16 -12.73 -10.78
CA ALA A 192 24.24 -12.07 -10.04
C ALA A 192 25.07 -11.12 -10.94
N LEU A 193 25.43 -11.58 -12.14
CA LEU A 193 26.24 -10.80 -13.10
C LEU A 193 25.51 -9.58 -13.65
N THR A 194 24.25 -9.73 -14.08
CA THR A 194 23.43 -8.64 -14.62
C THR A 194 22.96 -7.66 -13.55
N THR A 195 22.87 -8.12 -12.29
CA THR A 195 22.65 -7.24 -11.14
C THR A 195 23.87 -6.34 -10.92
N ALA A 196 25.08 -6.91 -10.98
CA ALA A 196 26.33 -6.18 -10.83
C ALA A 196 26.65 -5.26 -12.01
N ASP A 197 26.37 -5.71 -13.24
CA ASP A 197 26.54 -4.91 -14.46
C ASP A 197 25.25 -4.89 -15.30
N PRO A 198 24.42 -3.84 -15.17
CA PRO A 198 23.17 -3.73 -15.92
C PRO A 198 23.36 -3.47 -17.43
N ARG A 199 24.60 -3.33 -17.91
CA ARG A 199 24.89 -3.13 -19.33
C ARG A 199 24.82 -4.44 -20.13
N ILE A 200 24.91 -5.58 -19.44
CA ILE A 200 24.91 -6.91 -20.04
C ILE A 200 23.47 -7.40 -20.16
N GLY A 201 23.03 -7.68 -21.39
CA GLY A 201 21.77 -8.35 -21.67
C GLY A 201 22.01 -9.80 -22.12
N ILE A 202 21.10 -10.71 -21.78
CA ILE A 202 21.12 -12.08 -22.30
C ILE A 202 20.24 -12.15 -23.54
N ALA A 203 20.84 -12.55 -24.67
CA ALA A 203 20.16 -12.70 -25.94
C ALA A 203 19.57 -14.11 -26.13
N GLN A 204 20.26 -15.13 -25.61
CA GLN A 204 19.87 -16.52 -25.79
C GLN A 204 20.44 -17.38 -24.66
N ALA A 205 19.70 -18.43 -24.30
CA ALA A 205 20.21 -19.56 -23.53
C ALA A 205 19.99 -20.84 -24.36
N SER A 206 21.03 -21.65 -24.53
CA SER A 206 20.95 -22.94 -25.24
C SER A 206 21.53 -24.05 -24.38
N ILE A 207 20.88 -25.22 -24.39
CA ILE A 207 21.27 -26.37 -23.59
C ILE A 207 21.72 -27.48 -24.53
N ASP A 208 22.87 -28.07 -24.22
CA ASP A 208 23.52 -29.15 -24.96
C ASP A 208 24.04 -30.20 -23.97
N GLY A 209 23.21 -31.21 -23.67
CA GLY A 209 23.51 -32.22 -22.68
C GLY A 209 23.72 -31.62 -21.27
N PRO A 210 24.90 -31.82 -20.64
CA PRO A 210 25.22 -31.28 -19.31
C PRO A 210 25.69 -29.81 -19.33
N LEU A 211 25.59 -29.13 -20.48
CA LEU A 211 26.09 -27.78 -20.68
C LEU A 211 24.95 -26.81 -21.02
N ILE A 212 24.96 -25.62 -20.40
CA ILE A 212 24.15 -24.48 -20.84
C ILE A 212 25.05 -23.33 -21.25
N ARG A 213 24.75 -22.73 -22.41
CA ARG A 213 25.45 -21.57 -22.96
C ARG A 213 24.53 -20.37 -22.95
N TYR A 214 25.02 -19.25 -22.43
CA TYR A 214 24.33 -17.97 -22.51
C TYR A 214 25.06 -17.04 -23.46
N THR A 215 24.36 -16.59 -24.50
CA THR A 215 24.85 -15.56 -25.41
C THR A 215 24.52 -14.19 -24.82
N GLY A 216 25.55 -13.41 -24.52
CA GLY A 216 25.39 -12.05 -23.99
C GLY A 216 25.56 -11.00 -25.08
N ALA A 217 24.96 -9.84 -24.83
CA ALA A 217 25.18 -8.63 -25.61
C ALA A 217 25.48 -7.48 -24.65
N GLN A 218 26.60 -6.78 -24.88
CA GLN A 218 26.92 -5.56 -24.15
C GLN A 218 26.36 -4.35 -24.90
N THR A 219 25.55 -3.55 -24.22
CA THR A 219 24.85 -2.40 -24.81
C THR A 219 25.73 -1.14 -24.96
N THR A 220 26.97 -1.15 -24.46
CA THR A 220 27.89 0.01 -24.38
C THR A 220 29.15 -0.06 -25.26
N SER A 221 29.32 -1.06 -26.14
CA SER A 221 30.67 -1.40 -26.66
C SER A 221 31.31 -0.42 -27.65
N CYS A 222 30.71 0.74 -27.95
CA CYS A 222 31.30 1.76 -28.85
C CYS A 222 31.99 2.93 -28.13
N THR A 223 31.92 3.07 -26.81
CA THR A 223 32.53 4.21 -26.10
C THR A 223 33.17 3.82 -24.78
N ALA A 224 34.37 4.35 -24.51
CA ALA A 224 35.09 4.17 -23.24
C ALA A 224 34.41 4.85 -22.04
N GLN A 225 33.38 5.69 -22.26
CA GLN A 225 32.54 6.30 -21.22
C GLN A 225 31.07 5.83 -21.34
N PRO A 226 30.47 5.25 -20.28
CA PRO A 226 29.12 4.74 -20.27
C PRO A 226 28.17 5.82 -19.74
N GLN A 227 27.57 6.61 -20.61
CA GLN A 227 26.39 7.41 -20.28
C GLN A 227 25.23 6.89 -21.12
N ILE A 228 24.82 5.64 -20.88
CA ILE A 228 23.59 5.09 -21.45
C ILE A 228 22.46 5.32 -20.45
N GLY A 229 21.31 5.77 -20.97
CA GLY A 229 20.09 6.00 -20.19
C GLY A 229 19.74 4.81 -19.30
N ALA A 230 19.92 3.56 -19.74
CA ALA A 230 19.63 2.36 -18.93
C ALA A 230 20.35 2.32 -17.56
N THR A 231 21.64 2.66 -17.50
CA THR A 231 22.39 2.71 -16.23
C THR A 231 21.92 3.87 -15.35
N ALA A 232 21.63 5.02 -15.98
CA ALA A 232 21.10 6.20 -15.29
C ALA A 232 19.66 5.98 -14.79
N TYR A 233 18.80 5.28 -15.55
CA TYR A 233 17.42 4.95 -15.21
C TYR A 233 17.33 3.88 -14.12
N LYS A 234 18.28 2.92 -14.08
CA LYS A 234 18.38 1.99 -12.95
C LYS A 234 18.74 2.73 -11.65
N ALA A 235 19.67 3.68 -11.71
CA ALA A 235 20.08 4.47 -10.56
C ALA A 235 19.03 5.53 -10.14
N ASN A 236 18.30 6.09 -11.09
CA ASN A 236 17.26 7.08 -10.87
C ASN A 236 16.15 6.94 -11.93
N PRO A 237 15.12 6.10 -11.69
CA PRO A 237 14.03 5.91 -12.64
C PRO A 237 13.28 7.20 -13.02
N GLY A 238 13.34 8.23 -12.15
CA GLY A 238 12.69 9.52 -12.37
C GLY A 238 13.25 10.33 -13.55
N THR A 239 14.49 10.07 -13.98
CA THR A 239 15.07 10.76 -15.16
C THR A 239 14.45 10.31 -16.47
N MET A 240 13.85 9.11 -16.51
CA MET A 240 13.22 8.55 -17.70
C MET A 240 12.07 9.42 -18.20
N ALA A 241 11.26 9.99 -17.29
CA ALA A 241 10.15 10.86 -17.66
C ALA A 241 10.62 12.17 -18.32
N GLY A 242 11.71 12.75 -17.82
CA GLY A 242 12.31 13.97 -18.38
C GLY A 242 12.92 13.74 -19.77
N ASP A 243 13.67 12.66 -19.93
CA ASP A 243 14.29 12.29 -21.22
C ASP A 243 13.25 11.87 -22.27
N ALA A 244 12.21 11.14 -21.84
CA ALA A 244 11.08 10.79 -22.69
C ALA A 244 10.33 12.05 -23.16
N PHE A 245 10.11 13.03 -22.27
CA PHE A 245 9.51 14.32 -22.64
C PHE A 245 10.41 15.10 -23.61
N GLY A 246 11.73 15.14 -23.34
CA GLY A 246 12.71 15.77 -24.23
C GLY A 246 12.71 15.16 -25.64
N THR A 247 12.61 13.84 -25.73
CA THR A 247 12.51 13.10 -27.00
C THR A 247 11.15 13.30 -27.68
N ALA A 248 10.05 13.27 -26.91
CA ALA A 248 8.71 13.50 -27.45
C ALA A 248 8.59 14.88 -28.10
N ARG A 249 9.25 15.92 -27.54
CA ARG A 249 9.29 17.27 -28.12
C ARG A 249 9.89 17.34 -29.53
N THR A 250 10.69 16.37 -29.97
CA THR A 250 11.22 16.36 -31.34
C THR A 250 10.23 15.77 -32.35
N SER A 251 9.13 15.15 -31.90
CA SER A 251 8.07 14.63 -32.77
C SER A 251 7.13 15.74 -33.23
N SER A 252 6.92 15.85 -34.54
CA SER A 252 5.97 16.79 -35.13
C SER A 252 4.52 16.52 -34.70
N ILE A 253 4.17 15.25 -34.45
CA ILE A 253 2.85 14.85 -33.94
C ILE A 253 2.66 15.35 -32.51
N PHE A 254 3.69 15.20 -31.67
CA PHE A 254 3.66 15.68 -30.29
C PHE A 254 3.54 17.21 -30.25
N GLN A 255 4.30 17.92 -31.09
CA GLN A 255 4.20 19.37 -31.21
C GLN A 255 2.81 19.82 -31.68
N ALA A 256 2.21 19.12 -32.65
CA ALA A 256 0.85 19.40 -33.10
C ALA A 256 -0.21 19.15 -32.01
N LEU A 257 -0.04 18.11 -31.19
CA LEU A 257 -0.96 17.79 -30.10
C LEU A 257 -0.82 18.78 -28.93
N VAL A 258 0.41 19.12 -28.53
CA VAL A 258 0.68 20.11 -27.47
C VAL A 258 0.23 21.51 -27.89
N ALA A 259 0.39 21.88 -29.15
CA ALA A 259 -0.09 23.17 -29.68
C ALA A 259 -1.59 23.21 -29.98
N SER A 260 -2.30 22.07 -29.90
CA SER A 260 -3.74 22.01 -30.14
C SER A 260 -4.53 22.71 -29.02
N SER A 261 -5.79 23.07 -29.28
CA SER A 261 -6.70 23.59 -28.24
C SER A 261 -6.91 22.60 -27.09
N THR A 262 -6.75 21.30 -27.33
CA THR A 262 -6.76 20.25 -26.29
C THR A 262 -5.47 20.24 -25.46
N GLY A 263 -4.31 20.54 -26.06
CA GLY A 263 -3.00 20.59 -25.38
C GLY A 263 -2.70 21.92 -24.65
N THR A 264 -3.39 23.00 -25.01
CA THR A 264 -3.18 24.37 -24.47
C THR A 264 -4.26 24.83 -23.47
N GLY A 265 -5.40 24.13 -23.41
CA GLY A 265 -6.54 24.50 -22.55
C GLY A 265 -6.37 24.17 -21.07
N THR A 266 -5.33 23.41 -20.69
CA THR A 266 -5.09 23.04 -19.29
C THR A 266 -3.64 23.30 -18.90
N SER A 267 -3.44 23.99 -17.78
CA SER A 267 -2.13 24.19 -17.17
C SER A 267 -2.07 23.38 -15.88
N GLN A 268 -0.92 22.78 -15.58
CA GLN A 268 -0.72 22.07 -14.32
C GLN A 268 -0.05 23.00 -13.32
N VAL A 269 -0.69 23.22 -12.17
CA VAL A 269 -0.16 24.03 -11.08
C VAL A 269 0.06 23.14 -9.86
N ARG A 270 1.22 23.27 -9.23
CA ARG A 270 1.55 22.57 -8.00
C ARG A 270 1.01 23.34 -6.79
N ARG A 271 0.26 22.68 -5.91
CA ARG A 271 -0.31 23.25 -4.69
C ARG A 271 0.19 22.46 -3.49
N SER A 272 0.77 23.15 -2.52
CA SER A 272 1.28 22.52 -1.30
C SER A 272 0.36 22.81 -0.12
N CYS A 273 0.27 21.85 0.79
CA CYS A 273 -0.54 21.91 2.00
C CYS A 273 0.05 20.97 3.06
N ALA A 274 -0.46 21.05 4.28
CA ALA A 274 -0.08 20.15 5.36
C ALA A 274 -1.29 19.66 6.16
N ILE A 275 -1.14 18.45 6.72
CA ILE A 275 -2.00 17.92 7.77
C ILE A 275 -1.17 17.89 9.05
N THR A 276 -1.53 18.73 10.02
CA THR A 276 -0.78 18.88 11.26
C THR A 276 -1.63 18.43 12.43
N ARG A 277 -1.06 17.58 13.28
CA ARG A 277 -1.65 17.16 14.55
C ARG A 277 -1.21 18.13 15.63
N GLN A 278 -2.16 18.92 16.11
CA GLN A 278 -1.96 19.83 17.22
C GLN A 278 -2.42 19.14 18.50
N ILE A 279 -1.49 18.97 19.44
CA ILE A 279 -1.76 18.39 20.74
C ILE A 279 -1.43 19.43 21.80
N THR A 280 -2.40 19.74 22.64
CA THR A 280 -2.25 20.71 23.74
C THR A 280 -2.43 19.97 25.05
N GLN A 281 -1.49 20.21 25.98
CA GLN A 281 -1.61 19.80 27.38
C GLN A 281 -1.98 21.03 28.19
N GLU A 282 -3.12 20.98 28.86
CA GLU A 282 -3.58 21.99 29.79
C GLU A 282 -3.44 21.47 31.22
N GLU A 283 -2.76 22.23 32.06
CA GLU A 283 -2.71 21.95 33.49
C GLU A 283 -4.05 22.31 34.11
N MET A 284 -4.68 21.35 34.78
CA MET A 284 -5.96 21.56 35.44
C MET A 284 -5.72 21.86 36.91
N THR A 285 -6.17 23.02 37.39
CA THR A 285 -6.18 23.29 38.83
C THR A 285 -7.54 22.97 39.44
N ALA A 286 -7.62 22.77 40.75
CA ALA A 286 -8.91 22.50 41.37
C ALA A 286 -9.91 23.66 41.21
N GLU A 287 -9.44 24.90 41.14
CA GLU A 287 -10.28 26.08 40.89
C GLU A 287 -10.90 26.07 39.49
N MET A 288 -10.29 25.40 38.52
CA MET A 288 -10.87 25.20 37.18
C MET A 288 -11.99 24.16 37.19
N ILE A 289 -12.14 23.42 38.30
CA ILE A 289 -13.12 22.33 38.46
C ILE A 289 -14.24 22.75 39.42
N ILE A 290 -13.89 23.26 40.60
CA ILE A 290 -14.83 23.76 41.61
C ILE A 290 -14.21 24.94 42.37
N ASP A 291 -15.00 25.99 42.56
CA ASP A 291 -14.51 27.24 43.14
C ASP A 291 -15.58 27.91 44.02
N ARG A 292 -15.14 28.67 45.02
CA ARG A 292 -16.04 29.46 45.86
C ARG A 292 -16.14 30.86 45.29
N VAL A 293 -17.28 31.17 44.69
CA VAL A 293 -17.50 32.43 43.96
C VAL A 293 -18.14 33.53 44.81
N ALA A 294 -18.82 33.17 45.90
CA ALA A 294 -19.40 34.12 46.84
C ALA A 294 -19.59 33.51 48.24
N GLY A 295 -19.69 34.36 49.26
CA GLY A 295 -19.95 33.93 50.63
C GLY A 295 -18.84 33.05 51.23
N GLY A 296 -19.12 32.43 52.38
CA GLY A 296 -18.09 31.80 53.22
C GLY A 296 -16.97 32.77 53.63
N TYR A 297 -15.96 32.29 54.37
CA TYR A 297 -14.87 33.17 54.84
C TYR A 297 -13.48 32.72 54.39
N ALA A 298 -13.21 31.42 54.24
CA ALA A 298 -11.94 30.92 53.69
C ALA A 298 -12.10 29.69 52.78
N THR A 299 -11.08 29.44 51.97
CA THR A 299 -10.89 28.21 51.20
C THR A 299 -9.47 27.73 51.50
N TYR A 300 -9.33 26.46 51.89
CA TYR A 300 -8.04 25.83 52.18
C TYR A 300 -7.72 24.77 51.12
N ALA A 301 -6.44 24.49 50.91
CA ALA A 301 -5.97 23.41 50.05
C ALA A 301 -4.94 22.57 50.80
N ALA A 302 -5.21 21.28 51.01
CA ALA A 302 -4.25 20.36 51.62
C ALA A 302 -3.21 19.85 50.61
N ASN A 303 -3.61 19.77 49.34
CA ASN A 303 -2.80 19.37 48.19
C ASN A 303 -3.45 19.93 46.90
N PRO A 304 -2.78 19.84 45.72
CA PRO A 304 -3.30 20.41 44.46
C PRO A 304 -4.71 19.93 44.08
N SER A 305 -5.08 18.70 44.43
CA SER A 305 -6.34 18.03 44.09
C SER A 305 -7.43 18.14 45.16
N SER A 306 -7.26 18.98 46.18
CA SER A 306 -8.22 19.11 47.29
C SER A 306 -8.54 20.56 47.63
N ARG A 307 -9.81 20.86 47.89
CA ARG A 307 -10.26 22.17 48.38
C ARG A 307 -11.21 21.97 49.55
N THR A 308 -11.04 22.75 50.62
CA THR A 308 -11.95 22.79 51.76
C THR A 308 -12.56 24.19 51.84
N PHE A 309 -13.86 24.28 51.59
CA PHE A 309 -14.63 25.51 51.63
C PHE A 309 -15.27 25.66 53.02
N VAL A 310 -15.02 26.79 53.69
CA VAL A 310 -15.53 27.02 55.05
C VAL A 310 -16.38 28.29 55.15
N MET A 311 -17.40 28.21 55.99
CA MET A 311 -18.38 29.28 56.24
C MET A 311 -18.82 29.31 57.70
N GLY A 312 -19.52 30.38 58.09
CA GLY A 312 -19.96 30.64 59.46
C GLY A 312 -19.13 31.73 60.14
N SER A 313 -19.16 31.72 61.47
CA SER A 313 -18.38 32.60 62.35
C SER A 313 -17.82 31.74 63.48
N PRO A 314 -16.63 31.13 63.28
CA PRO A 314 -16.14 30.03 64.12
C PRO A 314 -15.50 30.48 65.43
N SER A 315 -15.27 31.78 65.62
CA SER A 315 -14.72 32.30 66.88
C SER A 315 -15.76 32.19 67.99
N ASP A 316 -15.33 31.71 69.15
CA ASP A 316 -16.16 31.58 70.36
C ASP A 316 -16.93 32.89 70.63
N ASN A 317 -18.25 32.79 70.78
CA ASN A 317 -19.15 33.92 71.04
C ASN A 317 -19.03 35.11 70.06
N SER A 318 -18.67 34.84 68.80
CA SER A 318 -18.53 35.88 67.77
C SER A 318 -19.86 36.37 67.18
N LEU A 319 -20.95 35.65 67.43
CA LEU A 319 -22.30 36.04 67.08
C LEU A 319 -22.97 36.63 68.31
N SER A 320 -23.57 37.80 68.15
CA SER A 320 -24.42 38.41 69.18
C SER A 320 -25.88 38.05 68.92
N GLY A 321 -26.58 37.57 69.95
CA GLY A 321 -27.99 37.26 69.83
C GLY A 321 -28.87 37.99 70.86
N GLY A 322 -29.90 37.29 71.34
CA GLY A 322 -30.93 37.77 72.26
C GLY A 322 -31.88 36.62 72.61
N SER A 323 -33.20 36.79 72.48
CA SER A 323 -34.19 35.75 72.84
C SER A 323 -34.38 34.68 71.73
N CYS A 324 -33.30 34.23 71.10
CA CYS A 324 -33.22 33.40 69.89
C CYS A 324 -33.15 34.20 68.58
N THR A 325 -31.93 34.50 68.11
CA THR A 325 -31.68 35.18 66.83
C THR A 325 -31.34 34.16 65.75
N LEU A 326 -32.03 34.20 64.61
CA LEU A 326 -31.69 33.40 63.43
C LEU A 326 -30.66 34.15 62.59
N ILE A 327 -29.54 33.49 62.27
CA ILE A 327 -28.47 34.05 61.46
C ILE A 327 -28.21 33.12 60.28
N ASP A 328 -28.15 33.70 59.08
CA ASP A 328 -27.96 32.98 57.83
C ASP A 328 -26.58 33.27 57.25
N PHE A 329 -25.85 32.19 56.99
CA PHE A 329 -24.63 32.20 56.21
C PHE A 329 -24.91 31.51 54.88
N HIS A 330 -24.56 32.20 53.79
CA HIS A 330 -24.59 31.63 52.45
C HIS A 330 -23.17 31.51 51.90
N MET A 331 -22.93 30.48 51.11
CA MET A 331 -21.71 30.29 50.34
C MET A 331 -22.09 29.69 48.99
N THR A 332 -21.65 30.32 47.91
CA THR A 332 -21.88 29.80 46.55
C THR A 332 -20.66 29.06 46.07
N LEU A 333 -20.84 27.77 45.79
CA LEU A 333 -19.84 26.93 45.13
C LEU A 333 -20.21 26.77 43.65
N ARG A 334 -19.29 27.11 42.76
CA ARG A 334 -19.43 26.94 41.32
C ARG A 334 -18.67 25.71 40.87
N VAL A 335 -19.39 24.71 40.38
CA VAL A 335 -18.81 23.55 39.70
C VAL A 335 -18.69 23.87 38.21
N LYS A 336 -17.46 23.95 37.72
CA LYS A 336 -17.11 24.27 36.33
C LYS A 336 -16.96 23.00 35.47
N ASP A 337 -16.50 21.89 36.06
CA ASP A 337 -16.35 20.59 35.39
C ASP A 337 -16.77 19.45 36.35
N ALA A 338 -18.05 19.06 36.30
CA ALA A 338 -18.59 18.04 37.21
C ALA A 338 -17.99 16.64 36.97
N ALA A 339 -17.50 16.34 35.76
CA ALA A 339 -16.91 15.04 35.45
C ALA A 339 -15.57 14.80 36.16
N ARG A 340 -14.93 15.89 36.62
CA ARG A 340 -13.67 15.85 37.38
C ARG A 340 -13.86 15.95 38.90
N LEU A 341 -15.10 16.02 39.39
CA LEU A 341 -15.38 15.87 40.82
C LEU A 341 -15.26 14.40 41.20
N GLN A 342 -14.25 14.06 42.00
CA GLN A 342 -14.08 12.70 42.50
C GLN A 342 -14.92 12.46 43.76
N GLN A 343 -14.99 13.46 44.63
CA GLN A 343 -15.74 13.40 45.87
C GLN A 343 -15.99 14.82 46.40
N VAL A 344 -17.19 15.09 46.91
CA VAL A 344 -17.49 16.29 47.71
C VAL A 344 -18.21 15.88 48.97
N LEU A 345 -17.66 16.23 50.13
CA LEU A 345 -18.19 15.84 51.44
C LEU A 345 -18.55 17.06 52.26
N LEU A 346 -19.71 17.06 52.90
CA LEU A 346 -19.93 17.85 54.10
C LEU A 346 -19.21 17.16 55.25
N THR A 347 -18.05 17.68 55.62
CA THR A 347 -17.18 17.04 56.62
C THR A 347 -17.51 17.47 58.03
N ARG A 348 -17.99 18.71 58.22
CA ARG A 348 -18.41 19.22 59.53
C ARG A 348 -19.45 20.31 59.39
N PHE A 349 -20.43 20.35 60.29
CA PHE A 349 -21.23 21.55 60.51
C PHE A 349 -21.75 21.64 61.94
N GLY A 350 -22.16 22.84 62.34
CA GLY A 350 -22.69 23.09 63.67
C GLY A 350 -22.75 24.56 64.03
N GLY A 351 -23.20 24.81 65.24
CA GLY A 351 -23.27 26.12 65.87
C GLY A 351 -23.58 25.97 67.35
N ASP A 352 -23.55 27.07 68.10
CA ASP A 352 -23.66 27.02 69.56
C ASP A 352 -24.97 26.33 70.01
N ASP A 353 -26.13 26.96 69.78
CA ASP A 353 -27.38 26.33 70.20
C ASP A 353 -27.98 25.39 69.14
N TRP A 354 -28.17 25.89 67.93
CA TRP A 354 -28.81 25.15 66.83
C TRP A 354 -28.19 25.47 65.50
N ALA A 355 -28.09 24.46 64.65
CA ALA A 355 -27.67 24.62 63.27
C ALA A 355 -28.51 23.75 62.33
N GLN A 356 -28.74 24.28 61.13
CA GLN A 356 -29.25 23.52 60.01
C GLN A 356 -28.49 23.92 58.75
N ILE A 357 -28.26 22.95 57.88
CA ILE A 357 -27.54 23.14 56.63
C ILE A 357 -28.36 22.64 55.45
N ARG A 358 -28.44 23.46 54.42
CA ARG A 358 -29.16 23.22 53.17
C ARG A 358 -28.23 23.37 51.98
N ILE A 359 -28.51 22.58 50.95
CA ILE A 359 -27.85 22.62 49.65
C ILE A 359 -28.95 22.88 48.62
N ASP A 360 -28.88 24.00 47.91
CA ASP A 360 -29.91 24.45 46.97
C ASP A 360 -31.34 24.43 47.56
N GLY A 361 -31.44 24.79 48.83
CA GLY A 361 -32.70 24.80 49.60
C GLY A 361 -33.13 23.44 50.16
N GLU A 362 -32.51 22.32 49.77
CA GLU A 362 -32.78 21.01 50.36
C GLU A 362 -32.05 20.85 51.70
N LEU A 363 -32.78 20.46 52.75
CA LEU A 363 -32.19 20.20 54.07
C LEU A 363 -31.37 18.92 54.05
N VAL A 364 -30.06 19.05 54.33
CA VAL A 364 -29.14 17.90 54.36
C VAL A 364 -28.65 17.57 55.77
N GLY A 365 -28.82 18.47 56.74
CA GLY A 365 -28.50 18.21 58.14
C GLY A 365 -29.08 19.26 59.09
N SER A 366 -29.39 18.85 60.32
CA SER A 366 -29.78 19.76 61.41
C SER A 366 -29.44 19.15 62.78
N GLY A 367 -29.33 19.99 63.80
CA GLY A 367 -29.19 19.55 65.19
C GLY A 367 -29.16 20.72 66.18
N PRO A 368 -29.09 20.42 67.49
CA PRO A 368 -28.91 19.08 68.10
C PRO A 368 -30.10 18.13 67.99
N GLU A 369 -31.31 18.65 67.76
CA GLU A 369 -32.49 17.86 67.40
C GLU A 369 -32.95 18.20 65.97
N VAL A 370 -33.84 17.40 65.40
CA VAL A 370 -34.32 17.59 64.02
C VAL A 370 -35.04 18.93 63.88
N TRP A 371 -34.43 19.86 63.14
CA TRP A 371 -34.97 21.19 62.82
C TRP A 371 -35.18 21.31 61.32
N THR A 372 -36.41 21.05 60.86
CA THR A 372 -36.75 20.98 59.42
C THR A 372 -37.32 22.27 58.84
N GLY A 373 -37.92 23.10 59.69
CA GLY A 373 -38.57 24.34 59.28
C GLY A 373 -37.62 25.51 59.07
N SER A 374 -38.09 26.53 58.38
CA SER A 374 -37.40 27.82 58.21
C SER A 374 -37.66 28.80 59.37
N GLY A 375 -38.51 28.44 60.34
CA GLY A 375 -38.76 29.25 61.55
C GLY A 375 -37.80 28.91 62.69
N PHE A 376 -38.15 29.27 63.92
CA PHE A 376 -37.36 28.94 65.10
C PHE A 376 -37.21 27.42 65.33
N PRO A 377 -36.16 26.98 66.05
CA PRO A 377 -35.98 25.58 66.43
C PRO A 377 -37.16 25.00 67.23
N PRO A 378 -37.36 23.67 67.20
CA PRO A 378 -38.54 23.02 67.80
C PRO A 378 -38.54 22.97 69.33
N ALA A 379 -37.42 23.26 69.98
CA ALA A 379 -37.28 23.28 71.43
C ALA A 379 -36.67 24.59 71.93
N LYS A 380 -36.34 24.68 73.22
CA LYS A 380 -35.71 25.86 73.81
C LYS A 380 -34.47 26.25 72.99
N CYS A 381 -34.36 27.54 72.68
CA CYS A 381 -33.27 28.05 71.87
C CYS A 381 -31.94 27.81 72.57
N GLU A 382 -31.74 28.37 73.77
CA GLU A 382 -30.56 28.11 74.60
C GLU A 382 -30.40 26.62 74.99
N LYS A 383 -29.28 26.00 74.58
CA LYS A 383 -28.92 24.60 74.85
C LYS A 383 -27.80 24.44 75.88
N LYS A 384 -27.08 25.51 76.23
CA LYS A 384 -25.93 25.55 77.15
C LYS A 384 -24.73 24.74 76.68
N SER A 385 -24.66 24.42 75.39
CA SER A 385 -23.56 23.66 74.78
C SER A 385 -23.60 23.75 73.26
N ALA A 386 -22.43 23.91 72.65
CA ALA A 386 -22.24 23.87 71.21
C ALA A 386 -22.62 22.51 70.59
N PHE A 387 -23.35 22.55 69.46
CA PHE A 387 -23.61 21.40 68.61
C PHE A 387 -22.67 21.38 67.40
N TYR A 388 -21.85 20.34 67.28
CA TYR A 388 -21.05 20.05 66.09
C TYR A 388 -21.12 18.58 65.73
N VAL A 389 -21.24 18.31 64.43
CA VAL A 389 -21.23 16.96 63.87
C VAL A 389 -20.30 16.87 62.67
N ASP A 390 -19.72 15.70 62.47
CA ASP A 390 -18.85 15.36 61.35
C ASP A 390 -19.53 14.30 60.46
N PRO A 391 -20.56 14.67 59.66
CA PRO A 391 -21.42 13.69 59.03
C PRO A 391 -20.75 12.92 57.90
N ASN A 392 -19.67 13.45 57.30
CA ASN A 392 -19.05 12.92 56.07
C ASN A 392 -20.08 12.64 54.97
N LEU A 393 -21.10 13.50 54.88
CA LEU A 393 -22.20 13.31 53.94
C LEU A 393 -21.70 13.60 52.52
N ASP A 394 -21.86 12.62 51.64
CA ASP A 394 -21.49 12.74 50.23
C ASP A 394 -22.49 13.63 49.46
N LEU A 395 -21.98 14.73 48.94
CA LEU A 395 -22.68 15.74 48.16
C LEU A 395 -22.33 15.67 46.66
N THR A 396 -21.48 14.72 46.24
CA THR A 396 -20.92 14.67 44.89
C THR A 396 -22.00 14.66 43.80
N SER A 397 -23.06 13.86 43.99
CA SER A 397 -24.18 13.78 43.04
C SER A 397 -25.15 14.97 43.13
N ARG A 398 -25.08 15.76 44.20
CA ARG A 398 -25.92 16.94 44.43
C ARG A 398 -25.31 18.20 43.81
N LEU A 399 -23.99 18.26 43.70
CA LEU A 399 -23.25 19.38 43.11
C LEU A 399 -22.95 19.12 41.62
N THR A 400 -23.97 19.30 40.78
CA THR A 400 -23.84 19.22 39.32
C THR A 400 -23.08 20.41 38.73
N GLN A 401 -22.90 20.47 37.40
CA GLN A 401 -22.26 21.64 36.79
C GLN A 401 -23.16 22.89 36.93
N GLY A 402 -22.63 23.95 37.54
CA GLY A 402 -23.39 25.17 37.84
C GLY A 402 -23.04 25.78 39.20
N ASP A 403 -23.85 26.75 39.61
CA ASP A 403 -23.77 27.39 40.92
C ASP A 403 -24.68 26.67 41.92
N HIS A 404 -24.14 26.43 43.12
CA HIS A 404 -24.84 25.77 44.21
C HIS A 404 -24.79 26.63 45.47
N ASP A 405 -25.95 26.84 46.10
CA ASP A 405 -26.07 27.57 47.36
C ASP A 405 -25.90 26.62 48.54
N ILE A 406 -24.88 26.89 49.33
CA ILE A 406 -24.64 26.24 50.62
C ILE A 406 -25.14 27.20 51.69
N TRP A 407 -26.20 26.80 52.38
CA TRP A 407 -26.87 27.65 53.34
C TRP A 407 -26.78 27.04 54.74
N LEU A 408 -26.01 27.68 55.62
CA LEU A 408 -25.94 27.36 57.05
C LEU A 408 -26.79 28.38 57.81
N ARG A 409 -27.88 27.93 58.41
CA ARG A 409 -28.67 28.73 59.36
C ARG A 409 -28.36 28.29 60.77
N VAL A 410 -28.09 29.23 61.65
CA VAL A 410 -27.97 28.99 63.09
C VAL A 410 -29.02 29.78 63.86
N ALA A 411 -29.42 29.24 65.01
CA ALA A 411 -30.14 30.00 66.02
C ALA A 411 -29.22 30.17 67.22
N VAL A 412 -29.13 31.38 67.75
CA VAL A 412 -28.22 31.72 68.87
C VAL A 412 -29.01 32.48 69.94
N ALA A 413 -28.80 32.13 71.21
CA ALA A 413 -29.30 32.84 72.38
C ALA A 413 -28.49 34.12 72.62
N ASP A 414 -27.82 34.31 73.77
CA ASP A 414 -27.14 35.58 74.09
C ASP A 414 -25.86 35.81 73.25
N GLY A 415 -25.10 34.75 72.99
CA GLY A 415 -23.91 34.74 72.14
C GLY A 415 -23.68 33.33 71.58
N GLY A 416 -22.85 33.21 70.54
CA GLY A 416 -22.49 31.89 70.01
C GLY A 416 -21.62 31.93 68.75
N GLU A 417 -21.48 30.78 68.11
CA GLU A 417 -20.64 30.57 66.92
C GLU A 417 -21.32 29.65 65.90
N ALA A 418 -20.77 29.61 64.69
CA ALA A 418 -21.25 28.77 63.60
C ALA A 418 -20.09 28.29 62.74
N TYR A 419 -20.12 27.04 62.29
CA TYR A 419 -19.11 26.53 61.36
C TYR A 419 -19.71 25.47 60.45
N ALA A 420 -19.35 25.52 59.16
CA ALA A 420 -19.51 24.40 58.25
C ALA A 420 -18.30 24.29 57.31
N ALA A 421 -17.95 23.06 56.95
CA ALA A 421 -16.86 22.72 56.06
C ALA A 421 -17.30 21.73 54.99
N ILE A 422 -17.03 22.07 53.73
CA ILE A 422 -17.22 21.19 52.58
C ILE A 422 -15.85 20.89 51.97
N GLU A 423 -15.48 19.63 51.91
CA GLU A 423 -14.24 19.17 51.29
C GLU A 423 -14.51 18.58 49.91
N ALA A 424 -13.84 19.08 48.88
CA ALA A 424 -13.88 18.57 47.52
C ALA A 424 -12.51 17.95 47.14
N LYS A 425 -12.56 16.72 46.63
CA LYS A 425 -11.45 16.05 45.93
C LYS A 425 -11.76 16.04 44.43
N VAL A 426 -10.76 16.43 43.64
CA VAL A 426 -10.92 16.64 42.20
C VAL A 426 -9.80 16.00 41.39
N ASP A 427 -10.10 15.63 40.15
CA ASP A 427 -9.11 15.23 39.18
C ASP A 427 -8.44 16.45 38.54
N ALA A 428 -7.44 16.99 39.23
CA ALA A 428 -6.53 18.02 38.75
C ALA A 428 -5.44 17.47 37.79
N GLY A 429 -5.62 16.26 37.24
CA GLY A 429 -4.72 15.71 36.23
C GLY A 429 -4.77 16.48 34.90
N CYS A 430 -3.66 16.47 34.18
CA CYS A 430 -3.51 17.19 32.91
C CYS A 430 -4.61 16.81 31.91
N LYS A 431 -5.14 17.82 31.22
CA LYS A 431 -6.12 17.64 30.16
C LYS A 431 -5.42 17.68 28.82
N THR A 432 -5.45 16.55 28.11
CA THR A 432 -4.96 16.48 26.74
C THR A 432 -6.10 16.78 25.77
N SER A 433 -5.89 17.74 24.88
CA SER A 433 -6.77 17.98 23.73
C SER A 433 -5.97 17.80 22.43
N GLU A 434 -6.63 17.26 21.41
CA GLU A 434 -6.00 16.88 20.16
C GLU A 434 -6.89 17.27 18.98
N GLN A 435 -6.30 17.96 18.00
CA GLN A 435 -6.98 18.37 16.78
C GLN A 435 -6.10 18.08 15.56
N LEU A 436 -6.73 17.61 14.48
CA LEU A 436 -6.11 17.54 13.17
C LEU A 436 -6.49 18.77 12.35
N VAL A 437 -5.49 19.55 11.97
CA VAL A 437 -5.63 20.68 11.05
C VAL A 437 -5.26 20.20 9.65
N ASP A 438 -6.27 20.00 8.80
CA ASP A 438 -6.10 19.50 7.44
C ASP A 438 -6.32 20.61 6.41
N SER A 439 -5.23 21.25 5.99
CA SER A 439 -5.23 22.22 4.88
C SER A 439 -5.21 21.57 3.49
N CYS A 440 -5.14 20.25 3.42
CA CYS A 440 -5.10 19.47 2.18
C CYS A 440 -6.46 18.96 1.72
N SER A 441 -7.45 18.91 2.61
CA SER A 441 -8.80 18.40 2.36
C SER A 441 -9.41 18.92 1.04
N GLY A 442 -9.28 20.22 0.76
CA GLY A 442 -9.79 20.84 -0.47
C GLY A 442 -9.11 20.37 -1.77
N TYR A 443 -7.82 20.01 -1.72
CA TYR A 443 -7.11 19.45 -2.87
C TYR A 443 -7.33 17.94 -3.00
N ALA A 444 -7.41 17.23 -1.87
CA ALA A 444 -7.67 15.79 -1.83
C ALA A 444 -9.06 15.42 -2.38
N ALA A 445 -10.05 16.29 -2.17
CA ALA A 445 -11.41 16.11 -2.67
C ALA A 445 -11.64 16.63 -4.11
N ASN A 446 -10.62 17.22 -4.74
CA ASN A 446 -10.74 17.78 -6.08
C ASN A 446 -10.21 16.78 -7.12
N ASP A 447 -11.09 16.25 -7.97
CA ASP A 447 -10.73 15.30 -9.03
C ASP A 447 -9.74 15.86 -10.06
N ALA A 448 -9.62 17.18 -10.16
CA ALA A 448 -8.62 17.84 -11.01
C ALA A 448 -7.23 17.87 -10.37
N CYS A 449 -7.08 17.48 -9.10
CA CYS A 449 -5.83 17.43 -8.36
C CYS A 449 -5.41 15.99 -8.09
N ARG A 450 -4.13 15.67 -8.27
CA ARG A 450 -3.55 14.37 -7.90
C ARG A 450 -2.38 14.55 -6.95
N LEU A 451 -2.27 13.67 -5.96
CA LEU A 451 -1.15 13.68 -5.01
C LEU A 451 0.14 13.41 -5.78
N ASP A 452 1.11 14.31 -5.62
CA ASP A 452 2.40 14.28 -6.31
C ASP A 452 3.52 13.91 -5.33
N ASP A 453 3.66 14.66 -4.24
CA ASP A 453 4.67 14.41 -3.22
C ASP A 453 4.00 14.31 -1.83
N GLU A 454 4.50 13.41 -0.97
CA GLU A 454 4.11 13.29 0.44
C GLU A 454 5.32 12.98 1.32
N ASP A 455 5.51 13.81 2.34
CA ASP A 455 6.45 13.62 3.43
C ASP A 455 5.66 13.50 4.75
N VAL A 456 5.89 12.42 5.49
CA VAL A 456 5.29 12.16 6.80
C VAL A 456 6.41 12.13 7.85
N ASP A 457 6.48 13.17 8.67
CA ASP A 457 7.51 13.34 9.71
C ASP A 457 8.96 13.08 9.25
N GLY A 458 9.32 13.48 8.03
CA GLY A 458 10.65 13.31 7.41
C GLY A 458 10.78 12.04 6.56
N VAL A 459 9.73 11.22 6.44
CA VAL A 459 9.71 10.01 5.61
C VAL A 459 8.90 10.27 4.34
N ILE A 460 9.56 10.18 3.18
CA ILE A 460 8.93 10.36 1.87
C ILE A 460 8.11 9.11 1.50
N THR A 461 6.79 9.20 1.58
CA THR A 461 5.84 8.11 1.26
C THR A 461 5.33 8.19 -0.17
N TYR A 462 5.32 9.38 -0.78
CA TYR A 462 5.05 9.61 -2.20
C TYR A 462 6.10 10.54 -2.80
N ARG A 463 6.53 10.23 -4.03
CA ARG A 463 7.42 11.09 -4.81
C ARG A 463 7.01 11.08 -6.27
N ASN A 464 6.80 12.25 -6.87
CA ASN A 464 6.38 12.41 -8.27
C ASN A 464 5.18 11.52 -8.68
N GLY A 465 4.17 11.44 -7.82
CA GLY A 465 2.93 10.67 -8.03
C GLY A 465 3.06 9.17 -7.76
N VAL A 466 4.23 8.67 -7.37
CA VAL A 466 4.48 7.25 -7.09
C VAL A 466 4.66 7.02 -5.59
N LYS A 467 3.96 6.01 -5.06
CA LYS A 467 4.13 5.57 -3.66
C LYS A 467 5.50 4.88 -3.51
N THR A 468 6.30 5.28 -2.53
CA THR A 468 7.66 4.76 -2.32
C THR A 468 7.70 3.38 -1.67
N GLY A 469 6.56 2.91 -1.12
CA GLY A 469 6.48 1.69 -0.31
C GLY A 469 6.95 1.88 1.14
N LEU A 470 7.53 3.04 1.47
CA LEU A 470 7.94 3.36 2.84
C LEU A 470 6.71 3.62 3.71
N THR A 471 6.69 3.00 4.89
CA THR A 471 5.68 3.27 5.92
C THR A 471 6.39 3.87 7.13
N PRO A 472 6.07 5.11 7.52
CA PRO A 472 6.68 5.75 8.68
C PRO A 472 6.33 4.97 9.96
N LEU A 473 7.31 4.79 10.83
CA LEU A 473 7.06 4.29 12.18
C LEU A 473 6.42 5.39 13.03
N PRO A 474 5.54 5.04 13.99
CA PRO A 474 4.98 6.00 14.93
C PRO A 474 6.07 6.83 15.60
N GLN A 475 5.95 8.15 15.49
CA GLN A 475 6.86 9.08 16.15
C GLN A 475 6.41 9.34 17.57
N THR A 476 7.38 9.63 18.43
CA THR A 476 7.16 9.91 19.84
C THR A 476 7.73 11.29 20.17
N ARG A 477 6.89 12.20 20.67
CA ARG A 477 7.29 13.57 21.03
C ARG A 477 6.93 13.88 22.47
N LEU A 478 7.75 14.70 23.13
CA LEU A 478 7.41 15.29 24.42
C LEU A 478 6.46 16.47 24.17
N ILE A 479 5.27 16.43 24.77
CA ILE A 479 4.22 17.44 24.62
C ILE A 479 3.88 18.01 26.00
N GLY A 480 3.67 19.32 26.07
CA GLY A 480 3.40 20.04 27.33
C GLY A 480 4.68 20.54 28.01
N THR A 481 4.50 21.15 29.18
CA THR A 481 5.58 21.69 30.02
C THR A 481 5.31 21.40 31.50
N GLY A 482 6.34 21.49 32.34
CA GLY A 482 6.20 21.33 33.79
C GLY A 482 5.62 19.97 34.20
N ALA A 483 4.63 19.99 35.10
CA ALA A 483 3.97 18.79 35.61
C ALA A 483 3.12 18.05 34.54
N CYS A 484 2.84 18.70 33.40
CA CYS A 484 2.07 18.13 32.30
C CYS A 484 2.92 17.78 31.07
N ALA A 485 4.24 17.75 31.20
CA ALA A 485 5.11 17.23 30.16
C ALA A 485 4.96 15.71 30.08
N THR A 486 4.39 15.21 28.97
CA THR A 486 4.20 13.78 28.74
C THR A 486 4.65 13.37 27.34
N THR A 487 5.11 12.14 27.23
CA THR A 487 5.56 11.55 25.99
C THR A 487 4.38 10.93 25.26
N ILE A 488 4.11 11.40 24.04
CA ILE A 488 2.97 10.95 23.24
C ILE A 488 3.48 10.33 21.94
N SER A 489 3.05 9.10 21.67
CA SER A 489 3.30 8.39 20.41
C SER A 489 2.10 8.49 19.48
N ARG A 490 2.35 8.84 18.21
CA ARG A 490 1.33 8.92 17.16
C ARG A 490 1.90 8.42 15.85
N ALA A 491 1.03 7.92 14.98
CA ALA A 491 1.42 7.47 13.64
C ALA A 491 2.07 8.59 12.81
N PHE A 492 1.63 9.85 13.01
CA PHE A 492 2.30 11.04 12.49
C PHE A 492 1.92 12.30 13.30
N PHE A 493 2.80 13.31 13.27
CA PHE A 493 2.54 14.67 13.75
C PHE A 493 2.37 15.67 12.61
N GLU A 494 3.17 15.56 11.56
CA GLU A 494 3.08 16.40 10.38
C GLU A 494 3.11 15.56 9.10
N ARG A 495 2.23 15.92 8.16
CA ARG A 495 2.22 15.38 6.81
C ARG A 495 2.19 16.53 5.83
N GLN A 496 3.29 16.74 5.12
CA GLN A 496 3.39 17.72 4.05
C GLN A 496 3.03 17.05 2.73
N ARG A 497 2.16 17.68 1.96
CA ARG A 497 1.71 17.16 0.65
C ARG A 497 1.85 18.21 -0.42
N SER A 498 2.13 17.75 -1.63
CA SER A 498 2.00 18.54 -2.84
C SER A 498 1.06 17.84 -3.81
N TYR A 499 0.14 18.60 -4.40
CA TYR A 499 -0.78 18.13 -5.42
C TYR A 499 -0.46 18.80 -6.75
N ALA A 500 -0.47 18.00 -7.80
CA ALA A 500 -0.48 18.47 -9.17
C ALA A 500 -1.94 18.68 -9.61
N CYS A 501 -2.36 19.94 -9.74
CA CYS A 501 -3.72 20.32 -10.07
C CYS A 501 -3.82 20.85 -11.49
N THR A 502 -4.76 20.33 -12.26
CA THR A 502 -5.09 20.82 -13.60
C THR A 502 -6.00 22.04 -13.47
N VAL A 503 -5.57 23.19 -14.00
CA VAL A 503 -6.35 24.43 -14.06
C VAL A 503 -6.68 24.77 -15.51
N ASP A 504 -7.94 25.12 -15.75
CA ASP A 504 -8.42 25.64 -17.04
C ASP A 504 -7.89 27.07 -17.18
N SER A 505 -7.06 27.33 -18.20
CA SER A 505 -6.32 28.58 -18.32
C SER A 505 -7.19 29.78 -18.66
N GLY A 506 -8.47 29.60 -18.98
CA GLY A 506 -9.47 30.65 -19.23
C GLY A 506 -9.17 31.58 -20.42
N ALA A 507 -7.97 31.49 -21.01
CA ALA A 507 -7.44 32.38 -22.03
C ALA A 507 -7.64 31.85 -23.46
N VAL A 508 -8.13 30.62 -23.62
CA VAL A 508 -8.40 30.00 -24.92
C VAL A 508 -9.86 29.55 -24.96
N PRO A 509 -10.68 29.99 -25.94
CA PRO A 509 -12.06 29.54 -26.04
C PRO A 509 -12.11 28.01 -26.14
N LYS A 510 -12.93 27.39 -25.27
CA LYS A 510 -13.16 25.94 -25.26
C LYS A 510 -13.56 25.49 -26.66
N PRO A 511 -13.08 24.33 -27.16
CA PRO A 511 -13.52 23.82 -28.45
C PRO A 511 -15.04 23.68 -28.44
N ASP A 512 -15.69 24.12 -29.52
CA ASP A 512 -17.13 23.93 -29.70
C ASP A 512 -17.42 22.43 -29.91
N LEU A 513 -17.76 21.74 -28.82
CA LEU A 513 -18.11 20.32 -28.83
C LEU A 513 -19.55 20.06 -29.28
N SER A 514 -20.34 21.10 -29.53
CA SER A 514 -21.79 20.92 -29.71
C SER A 514 -22.17 20.24 -31.03
N ARG A 515 -21.28 20.20 -32.03
CA ARG A 515 -21.41 19.30 -33.20
C ARG A 515 -21.15 17.84 -32.84
N GLY A 516 -20.11 17.56 -32.06
CA GLY A 516 -19.79 16.19 -31.60
C GLY A 516 -20.90 15.60 -30.73
N THR A 517 -21.42 16.39 -29.79
CA THR A 517 -22.61 16.04 -28.99
C THR A 517 -23.82 15.77 -29.87
N TYR A 518 -24.09 16.64 -30.87
CA TYR A 518 -25.20 16.41 -31.80
C TYR A 518 -25.07 15.09 -32.57
N ILE A 519 -23.87 14.77 -33.07
CA ILE A 519 -23.61 13.52 -33.79
C ILE A 519 -23.89 12.32 -32.89
N ILE A 520 -23.40 12.33 -31.65
CA ILE A 520 -23.58 11.22 -30.71
C ILE A 520 -25.07 11.03 -30.36
N ASP A 521 -25.78 12.12 -30.07
CA ASP A 521 -27.16 12.06 -29.58
C ASP A 521 -28.19 11.74 -30.67
N HIS A 522 -27.87 12.01 -31.94
CA HIS A 522 -28.84 11.93 -33.04
C HIS A 522 -28.48 10.88 -34.11
N SER A 523 -27.33 10.22 -33.98
CA SER A 523 -26.96 9.09 -34.86
C SER A 523 -27.47 7.77 -34.31
N THR A 524 -27.75 6.82 -35.20
CA THR A 524 -28.08 5.43 -34.87
C THR A 524 -27.08 4.49 -35.54
N GLU A 525 -27.20 3.18 -35.28
CA GLU A 525 -26.34 2.14 -35.88
C GLU A 525 -26.35 2.13 -37.42
N THR A 526 -27.36 2.75 -38.05
CA THR A 526 -27.53 2.79 -39.51
C THR A 526 -27.59 4.21 -40.09
N LEU A 527 -27.50 5.25 -39.24
CA LEU A 527 -27.72 6.64 -39.63
C LEU A 527 -26.75 7.57 -38.91
N LEU A 528 -25.94 8.31 -39.65
CA LEU A 528 -25.12 9.40 -39.11
C LEU A 528 -25.90 10.72 -39.27
N ALA A 529 -26.29 11.32 -38.15
CA ALA A 529 -26.80 12.69 -38.13
C ALA A 529 -25.66 13.66 -37.77
N ASP A 530 -25.52 14.75 -38.52
CA ASP A 530 -24.41 15.69 -38.37
C ASP A 530 -24.90 17.13 -38.49
N ARG A 531 -24.31 18.03 -37.73
CA ARG A 531 -24.61 19.45 -37.72
C ARG A 531 -23.42 20.25 -38.22
N VAL A 532 -23.52 20.80 -39.42
CA VAL A 532 -22.45 21.52 -40.10
C VAL A 532 -22.66 23.02 -39.96
N THR A 533 -21.61 23.76 -39.61
CA THR A 533 -21.66 25.24 -39.58
C THR A 533 -21.41 25.79 -40.98
N ASN A 534 -22.34 26.60 -41.46
CA ASN A 534 -22.27 27.28 -42.75
C ASN A 534 -21.36 28.52 -42.65
N ALA A 535 -20.95 29.07 -43.80
CA ALA A 535 -20.04 30.22 -43.87
C ALA A 535 -20.61 31.51 -43.24
N ASP A 536 -21.93 31.61 -43.08
CA ASP A 536 -22.64 32.71 -42.42
C ASP A 536 -22.81 32.51 -40.90
N GLY A 537 -22.27 31.42 -40.35
CA GLY A 537 -22.39 31.06 -38.94
C GLY A 537 -23.70 30.34 -38.58
N SER A 538 -24.61 30.12 -39.53
CA SER A 538 -25.80 29.29 -39.31
C SER A 538 -25.44 27.79 -39.29
N HIS A 539 -26.31 26.94 -38.74
CA HIS A 539 -26.10 25.49 -38.74
C HIS A 539 -27.06 24.79 -39.71
N SER A 540 -26.52 23.86 -40.51
CA SER A 540 -27.29 22.92 -41.32
C SER A 540 -27.24 21.53 -40.68
N LEU A 541 -28.38 20.83 -40.69
CA LEU A 541 -28.51 19.45 -40.23
C LEU A 541 -28.47 18.52 -41.43
N THR A 542 -27.65 17.49 -41.37
CA THR A 542 -27.51 16.49 -42.43
C THR A 542 -27.68 15.10 -41.84
N THR A 543 -28.23 14.18 -42.63
CA THR A 543 -28.31 12.77 -42.27
C THR A 543 -27.77 11.92 -43.42
N ARG A 544 -27.03 10.86 -43.07
CA ARG A 544 -26.48 9.90 -44.04
C ARG A 544 -26.64 8.49 -43.53
N ASN A 545 -27.20 7.62 -44.37
CA ASN A 545 -27.23 6.19 -44.07
C ASN A 545 -25.81 5.63 -44.18
N PHE A 546 -25.45 4.74 -43.25
CA PHE A 546 -24.26 3.91 -43.36
C PHE A 546 -24.60 2.49 -42.90
N SER A 547 -23.85 1.51 -43.40
CA SER A 547 -23.95 0.12 -42.94
C SER A 547 -22.62 -0.27 -42.34
N LEU A 548 -22.63 -0.64 -41.06
CA LEU A 548 -21.49 -1.35 -40.48
C LEU A 548 -21.41 -2.75 -41.13
N PRO A 549 -20.21 -3.25 -41.47
CA PRO A 549 -20.04 -4.65 -41.85
C PRO A 549 -20.59 -5.53 -40.72
N VAL A 550 -21.40 -6.54 -41.05
CA VAL A 550 -21.91 -7.49 -40.07
C VAL A 550 -20.71 -8.15 -39.37
N SER A 551 -20.49 -7.82 -38.11
CA SER A 551 -19.51 -8.48 -37.26
C SER A 551 -20.06 -9.86 -36.91
N GLY A 552 -19.40 -10.92 -37.38
CA GLY A 552 -19.68 -12.27 -36.89
C GLY A 552 -19.42 -12.36 -35.39
N SER A 553 -20.21 -13.16 -34.66
CA SER A 553 -19.97 -13.40 -33.23
C SER A 553 -18.59 -14.02 -33.03
N VAL A 554 -17.74 -13.36 -32.26
CA VAL A 554 -16.55 -13.98 -31.69
C VAL A 554 -16.96 -14.74 -30.44
N ASN A 555 -16.36 -15.91 -30.21
CA ASN A 555 -16.57 -16.62 -28.95
C ASN A 555 -16.11 -15.73 -27.79
N ALA A 556 -16.85 -15.76 -26.68
CA ALA A 556 -16.61 -14.88 -25.52
C ALA A 556 -15.26 -15.13 -24.83
N CYS A 557 -14.58 -16.23 -25.15
CA CYS A 557 -13.29 -16.61 -24.58
C CYS A 557 -12.41 -17.30 -25.64
N GLU A 558 -11.11 -17.39 -25.35
CA GLU A 558 -10.20 -18.33 -25.99
C GLU A 558 -10.32 -19.70 -25.30
N PRO A 559 -10.58 -20.80 -26.04
CA PRO A 559 -10.66 -22.12 -25.43
C PRO A 559 -9.29 -22.55 -24.93
N ILE A 560 -9.21 -22.85 -23.65
CA ILE A 560 -8.02 -23.37 -22.97
C ILE A 560 -8.32 -24.74 -22.38
N CYS A 561 -7.27 -25.53 -22.15
CA CYS A 561 -7.35 -26.78 -21.41
C CYS A 561 -6.42 -26.72 -20.19
N LYS A 562 -6.79 -27.46 -19.14
CA LYS A 562 -6.01 -27.61 -17.90
C LYS A 562 -5.40 -29.00 -17.89
N THR A 563 -4.09 -29.08 -17.71
CA THR A 563 -3.36 -30.33 -17.51
C THR A 563 -2.68 -30.30 -16.14
N ARG A 564 -2.23 -31.47 -15.66
CA ARG A 564 -1.43 -31.58 -14.45
C ARG A 564 -0.24 -32.51 -14.63
N LYS A 565 0.82 -32.29 -13.87
CA LYS A 565 1.99 -33.16 -13.83
C LYS A 565 2.33 -33.50 -12.39
N ALA A 566 2.56 -34.78 -12.11
CA ALA A 566 2.95 -35.22 -10.78
C ALA A 566 4.35 -34.68 -10.45
N GLN A 567 4.51 -34.11 -9.25
CA GLN A 567 5.79 -33.59 -8.77
C GLN A 567 6.00 -34.01 -7.31
N VAL A 568 7.15 -34.59 -6.99
CA VAL A 568 7.50 -34.91 -5.60
C VAL A 568 8.05 -33.65 -4.93
N ASN A 569 7.60 -33.36 -3.71
CA ASN A 569 8.06 -32.22 -2.93
C ASN A 569 9.53 -32.39 -2.49
N ILE A 570 10.42 -31.82 -3.28
CA ILE A 570 11.86 -31.80 -3.04
C ILE A 570 12.35 -30.48 -2.44
N ALA A 571 11.44 -29.64 -1.92
CA ALA A 571 11.80 -28.36 -1.32
C ALA A 571 12.75 -28.56 -0.12
N ALA A 572 13.71 -27.65 0.03
CA ALA A 572 14.70 -27.70 1.10
C ALA A 572 14.27 -26.85 2.31
N ALA A 573 14.44 -27.41 3.52
CA ALA A 573 14.30 -26.73 4.79
C ALA A 573 15.56 -26.94 5.65
N PRO A 574 15.80 -26.13 6.72
CA PRO A 574 16.95 -26.30 7.60
C PRO A 574 17.08 -27.71 8.20
N ASP A 575 15.96 -28.42 8.30
CA ASP A 575 15.81 -29.66 9.04
C ASP A 575 15.58 -30.88 8.12
N GLY A 576 15.79 -30.72 6.81
CA GLY A 576 15.68 -31.77 5.81
C GLY A 576 14.96 -31.36 4.53
N VAL A 577 14.75 -32.33 3.66
CA VAL A 577 13.88 -32.20 2.49
C VAL A 577 12.43 -32.24 2.97
N THR A 578 11.63 -31.24 2.64
CA THR A 578 10.26 -31.08 3.15
C THR A 578 9.37 -32.30 2.86
N GLY A 579 9.51 -32.92 1.67
CA GLY A 579 8.77 -34.13 1.32
C GLY A 579 9.04 -35.33 2.23
N SER A 580 10.23 -35.43 2.84
CA SER A 580 10.54 -36.51 3.79
C SER A 580 9.70 -36.45 5.08
N ARG A 581 9.08 -35.28 5.35
CA ARG A 581 8.21 -35.04 6.51
C ARG A 581 6.73 -35.07 6.17
N GLN A 582 6.40 -35.29 4.91
CA GLN A 582 5.02 -35.40 4.45
C GLN A 582 4.60 -36.86 4.38
N SER A 583 3.38 -37.16 4.81
CA SER A 583 2.79 -38.51 4.67
C SER A 583 2.59 -38.91 3.22
N ASP A 584 2.35 -37.91 2.35
CA ASP A 584 2.32 -38.04 0.91
C ASP A 584 3.07 -36.84 0.31
N PRO A 585 4.29 -37.04 -0.23
CA PRO A 585 5.08 -35.96 -0.82
C PRO A 585 4.67 -35.64 -2.26
N MET A 586 3.70 -36.33 -2.84
CA MET A 586 3.29 -36.12 -4.24
C MET A 586 2.32 -34.95 -4.38
N GLY A 587 2.79 -33.88 -5.02
CA GLY A 587 2.01 -32.73 -5.46
C GLY A 587 1.69 -32.78 -6.97
N TRP A 588 0.93 -31.79 -7.42
CA TRP A 588 0.56 -31.61 -8.81
C TRP A 588 0.84 -30.18 -9.27
N ASP A 589 1.63 -30.04 -10.32
CA ASP A 589 1.75 -28.78 -11.06
C ASP A 589 0.63 -28.72 -12.09
N TYR A 590 -0.15 -27.63 -12.08
CA TYR A 590 -1.19 -27.40 -13.07
C TYR A 590 -0.69 -26.49 -14.19
N HIS A 591 -0.94 -26.89 -15.44
CA HIS A 591 -0.59 -26.11 -16.62
C HIS A 591 -1.86 -25.77 -17.41
N TYR A 592 -1.84 -24.61 -18.06
CA TYR A 592 -2.93 -24.14 -18.92
C TYR A 592 -2.40 -23.95 -20.32
N HIS A 593 -3.03 -24.60 -21.29
CA HIS A 593 -2.62 -24.54 -22.69
C HIS A 593 -3.75 -23.98 -23.55
N ALA A 594 -3.40 -23.15 -24.53
CA ALA A 594 -4.31 -22.75 -25.58
C ALA A 594 -4.68 -23.96 -26.45
N CYS A 595 -5.97 -24.15 -26.72
CA CYS A 595 -6.41 -25.26 -27.53
C CYS A 595 -6.13 -25.05 -29.01
N GLN A 596 -5.78 -26.13 -29.69
CA GLN A 596 -5.61 -26.13 -31.13
C GLN A 596 -6.97 -25.93 -31.85
N GLU A 597 -6.97 -25.50 -33.11
CA GLU A 597 -8.19 -25.19 -33.88
C GLU A 597 -9.18 -26.37 -33.99
N ASN A 598 -8.70 -27.60 -33.81
CA ASN A 598 -9.51 -28.83 -33.77
C ASN A 598 -10.07 -29.18 -32.38
N GLY A 599 -9.87 -28.35 -31.37
CA GLY A 599 -10.31 -28.59 -29.99
C GLY A 599 -9.44 -29.56 -29.20
N VAL A 600 -8.21 -29.83 -29.67
CA VAL A 600 -7.25 -30.72 -28.98
C VAL A 600 -6.37 -29.92 -28.02
N CYS A 601 -6.20 -30.46 -26.81
CA CYS A 601 -5.29 -29.94 -25.80
C CYS A 601 -3.85 -30.38 -26.10
N PRO A 602 -2.88 -29.47 -26.30
CA PRO A 602 -1.49 -29.83 -26.54
C PRO A 602 -0.76 -30.13 -25.21
N ALA A 603 -1.15 -31.21 -24.53
CA ALA A 603 -0.53 -31.61 -23.26
C ALA A 603 0.98 -31.88 -23.43
N GLY A 604 1.79 -31.38 -22.50
CA GLY A 604 3.23 -31.60 -22.46
C GLY A 604 3.60 -33.04 -22.08
N GLU A 605 4.89 -33.38 -22.20
CA GLU A 605 5.38 -34.72 -21.86
C GLU A 605 5.22 -35.01 -20.35
N GLY A 606 4.48 -36.10 -20.06
CA GLY A 606 4.15 -36.51 -18.70
C GLY A 606 3.01 -35.71 -18.05
N GLU A 607 2.31 -34.88 -18.81
CA GLU A 607 1.11 -34.18 -18.34
C GLU A 607 -0.16 -35.03 -18.57
N GLU A 608 -1.06 -35.01 -17.59
CA GLU A 608 -2.39 -35.60 -17.66
C GLU A 608 -3.45 -34.52 -17.89
N LEU A 609 -4.43 -34.80 -18.75
CA LEU A 609 -5.56 -33.88 -18.96
C LEU A 609 -6.47 -33.85 -17.73
N VAL A 610 -6.67 -32.66 -17.16
CA VAL A 610 -7.60 -32.41 -16.04
C VAL A 610 -8.93 -31.92 -16.59
N GLN A 611 -8.89 -30.93 -17.49
CA GLN A 611 -10.06 -30.34 -18.12
C GLN A 611 -9.79 -30.08 -19.60
N GLY A 612 -10.70 -30.58 -20.44
CA GLY A 612 -10.64 -30.41 -21.89
C GLY A 612 -10.87 -28.97 -22.34
N CYS A 613 -10.72 -28.74 -23.64
CA CYS A 613 -10.81 -27.42 -24.27
C CYS A 613 -12.16 -26.73 -24.05
N GLY A 614 -12.14 -25.55 -23.44
CA GLY A 614 -13.33 -24.73 -23.24
C GLY A 614 -13.02 -23.37 -22.64
N CYS A 615 -14.08 -22.60 -22.34
CA CYS A 615 -13.95 -21.39 -21.51
C CYS A 615 -13.79 -21.81 -20.06
N ILE A 616 -12.55 -21.97 -19.62
CA ILE A 616 -12.26 -22.32 -18.22
C ILE A 616 -12.19 -21.03 -17.40
N ASP A 617 -12.91 -21.01 -16.28
CA ASP A 617 -12.90 -19.93 -15.29
C ASP A 617 -12.42 -20.48 -13.94
N ASP A 618 -11.10 -20.42 -13.73
CA ASP A 618 -10.46 -20.80 -12.47
C ASP A 618 -10.15 -19.57 -11.60
N PHE A 619 -10.81 -18.42 -11.85
CA PHE A 619 -10.67 -17.23 -11.01
C PHE A 619 -10.98 -17.51 -9.52
N PRO A 620 -12.03 -18.28 -9.16
CA PRO A 620 -12.28 -18.64 -7.76
C PRO A 620 -11.11 -19.42 -7.13
N GLU A 621 -10.52 -20.36 -7.87
CA GLU A 621 -9.38 -21.16 -7.39
C GLU A 621 -8.13 -20.28 -7.20
N ALA A 622 -7.86 -19.39 -8.14
CA ALA A 622 -6.77 -18.41 -8.05
C ALA A 622 -6.95 -17.45 -6.86
N VAL A 623 -8.17 -16.95 -6.62
CA VAL A 623 -8.47 -16.08 -5.47
C VAL A 623 -8.27 -16.81 -4.15
N VAL A 624 -8.71 -18.08 -4.07
CA VAL A 624 -8.50 -18.92 -2.88
C VAL A 624 -7.00 -19.16 -2.65
N MET A 625 -6.21 -19.45 -3.70
CA MET A 625 -4.76 -19.59 -3.58
C MET A 625 -4.09 -18.28 -3.10
N MET A 626 -4.44 -17.14 -3.68
CA MET A 626 -3.89 -15.83 -3.28
C MET A 626 -4.26 -15.48 -1.83
N GLN A 627 -5.50 -15.77 -1.42
CA GLN A 627 -5.93 -15.56 -0.03
C GLN A 627 -5.21 -16.51 0.93
N THR A 628 -4.95 -17.74 0.52
CA THR A 628 -4.19 -18.72 1.32
C THR A 628 -2.73 -18.28 1.49
N VAL A 629 -2.10 -17.76 0.42
CA VAL A 629 -0.76 -17.15 0.50
C VAL A 629 -0.76 -15.90 1.37
N HIS A 630 -1.79 -15.05 1.29
CA HIS A 630 -1.92 -13.87 2.14
C HIS A 630 -2.05 -14.24 3.63
N LEU A 631 -2.89 -15.22 3.95
CA LEU A 631 -3.07 -15.72 5.32
C LEU A 631 -1.81 -16.43 5.83
N GLY A 632 -1.16 -17.25 5.00
CA GLY A 632 0.12 -17.89 5.33
C GLY A 632 1.25 -16.88 5.51
N GLY A 633 1.26 -15.80 4.71
CA GLY A 633 2.19 -14.69 4.87
C GLY A 633 1.97 -13.90 6.16
N ALA A 634 0.72 -13.75 6.61
CA ALA A 634 0.41 -13.16 7.91
C ALA A 634 0.87 -14.05 9.08
N ASP A 635 0.77 -15.38 8.94
CA ASP A 635 1.26 -16.36 9.94
C ASP A 635 2.80 -16.46 9.98
N MET A 636 3.48 -16.20 8.86
CA MET A 636 4.96 -16.17 8.77
C MET A 636 5.56 -14.92 9.43
N VAL A 637 4.76 -13.94 9.85
CA VAL A 637 5.20 -12.82 10.72
C VAL A 637 5.15 -13.27 12.18
N CYS A 638 5.97 -14.27 12.53
CA CYS A 638 6.24 -14.63 13.92
C CYS A 638 7.75 -14.49 14.22
N THR A 639 8.06 -13.42 14.96
CA THR A 639 9.22 -13.20 15.85
C THR A 639 10.62 -13.05 15.24
N SER A 640 10.98 -11.81 14.90
CA SER A 640 12.32 -11.27 15.12
C SER A 640 12.31 -10.24 16.26
N ALA A 641 11.85 -10.68 17.44
CA ALA A 641 12.19 -9.99 18.69
C ALA A 641 13.51 -10.58 19.19
N VAL A 642 14.61 -9.91 18.86
CA VAL A 642 15.90 -10.14 19.54
C VAL A 642 15.69 -9.78 21.01
N ARG A 643 16.01 -10.71 21.90
CA ARG A 643 16.02 -10.50 23.35
C ARG A 643 17.38 -9.97 23.80
#